data_AF-A0A4Q3EZN2-F1
#
_entry.id   AF-A0A4Q3EZN2-F1
#
_cell.length_a   1.000
_cell.length_b   1.000
_cell.length_c   1.000
_cell.angle_alpha   90.00
_cell.angle_beta   90.00
_cell.angle_gamma   90.00
#
_symmetry.space_group_name_H-M   'P 1'
#
loop_
_entity.id
_entity.type
_entity.pdbx_description
1 polymer ?
#
loop_
_entity_poly.entity_id
_entity_poly.type
_entity_poly.pdbx_seq_one_letter_code
_entity_poly.pdbx_strand_id
1 'polypeptide(L)'
;MALRVFSFLLAFSLCFSFNSKAQLTGGNVFLKGNYVEAAIAPNGAFGSTINSATGFHPQTVLVSPTYDPATSTFLTRTLAIGFVADYDKDGWSTGSPAYYGDYFVSGLPQEGFSIQANSSVHSAWMSYYLTMSATGFSSTGMTGANSNYTKTGNVIETTWLGTKGNLDIKQVTRLNDTDLFITQYITLKNTGSTTIADVYYLRTLDPDNDYAITNNAKTINSIKYQLPNVGDRVLVTSRGGTYTDIYLGLGTKDCRAKAFRITNNPYPILASTPGGIYNNSTGMSISQSGTDTADVGVGIVFKLGNIAAGDSVTFSYAYILKEADLDRAINQTQPQLAYDGKNYSSGDTLKLCQNGSGAAVDILNGDFYSWSWSPSTGLSTTTGTHNVINLTSSTPVNYVLTGTSSSSTICASKTINIRVEPNIIPQPTPTVTSLSYCVGQAASPLTATGTSVRWYTSATGGTGVSSITPSTATAGTFTYYATQTIAGCESSRASITVTVHAAPSITKNPVNDTACVNTAATFSIAVSGGNLTYQWQEDLGTGFVNISNNAIFSGVNTATLTVNNVLLAYSGYLFRCVISGLCASATTPSASARLDVSYPPSITLNPANTIVCVGLNDTLRVTATGININYQWQLKNGGTYTNLANSTLYTGVNTPNLYITSATVAAAGDYRCIVSNECNPPDTSDVANVRISTIANIWRQPGDQYLCQGVPLDLDVQASGPITGFQWQMDNGTGWKNVINTSPYSGAKSNLLRISSVNANMDSVKFRLVVIGECLTIYSNEINIWLYDQPKIITQPVDAIVTNNKPAVFEVGSTGVGTNFRWQASFTGVSFAYINDNSIYNGSHTPKLTISHATYALNSTYYRCVLEETGGCNYSDTATDTVQLIVNPPTSVASINGDAQFIFYPNPVEGGQIFIQSSSSDNNEINLTITNSVGQKVVQLITQFQNNMTSVDVSSLAPGVYVIQLTNKEQNILEKSTITINNR
;
A
#
# COMPACT_ATOMS: atom_id res chain seq x y z
N MET A 1 -51.29 30.29 -52.76
CA MET A 1 -52.71 29.93 -52.96
C MET A 1 -53.38 29.96 -51.58
N ALA A 2 -54.33 30.89 -51.37
CA ALA A 2 -55.21 31.13 -50.20
C ALA A 2 -54.53 31.25 -48.81
N LEU A 3 -54.36 32.40 -48.17
CA LEU A 3 -55.26 33.54 -47.84
C LEU A 3 -56.50 33.14 -47.03
N ARG A 4 -56.50 33.44 -45.72
CA ARG A 4 -57.67 33.95 -44.97
C ARG A 4 -57.22 34.72 -43.73
N VAL A 5 -57.47 36.02 -43.81
CA VAL A 5 -57.30 37.07 -42.80
C VAL A 5 -58.49 37.02 -41.85
N PHE A 6 -58.24 37.04 -40.53
CA PHE A 6 -59.24 37.43 -39.53
C PHE A 6 -58.77 38.73 -38.89
N SER A 7 -59.47 39.81 -39.23
CA SER A 7 -59.35 41.12 -38.59
C SER A 7 -60.09 41.11 -37.26
N PHE A 8 -59.37 41.32 -36.16
CA PHE A 8 -59.96 41.80 -34.92
C PHE A 8 -59.39 43.18 -34.64
N LEU A 9 -60.29 44.16 -34.47
CA LEU A 9 -60.00 45.52 -34.02
C LEU A 9 -59.19 45.46 -32.72
N LEU A 10 -57.91 45.83 -32.79
CA LEU A 10 -57.17 46.23 -31.61
C LEU A 10 -57.58 47.68 -31.31
N ALA A 11 -58.51 47.86 -30.36
CA ALA A 11 -58.59 49.13 -29.66
C ALA A 11 -57.24 49.33 -28.97
N PHE A 12 -56.44 50.28 -29.45
CA PHE A 12 -55.25 50.75 -28.76
C PHE A 12 -55.69 51.38 -27.43
N SER A 13 -55.84 50.54 -26.40
CA SER A 13 -55.76 50.99 -25.03
C SER A 13 -54.30 51.42 -24.85
N LEU A 14 -54.05 52.72 -24.95
CA LEU A 14 -52.80 53.31 -24.51
C LEU A 14 -52.65 52.93 -23.03
N CYS A 15 -51.87 51.89 -22.77
CA CYS A 15 -51.38 51.53 -21.45
C CYS A 15 -50.49 52.68 -20.98
N PHE A 16 -51.10 53.72 -20.39
CA PHE A 16 -50.35 54.65 -19.57
C PHE A 16 -49.80 53.85 -18.39
N SER A 17 -48.49 53.66 -18.36
CA SER A 17 -47.80 53.03 -17.24
C SER A 17 -47.83 53.98 -16.05
N PHE A 18 -48.88 53.92 -15.23
CA PHE A 18 -48.91 54.64 -13.97
C PHE A 18 -48.05 53.89 -12.93
N ASN A 19 -46.95 54.51 -12.51
CA ASN A 19 -46.04 53.96 -11.51
C ASN A 19 -46.43 54.46 -10.13
N SER A 20 -47.30 53.72 -9.42
CA SER A 20 -47.52 53.94 -7.99
C SER A 20 -46.23 53.63 -7.22
N LYS A 21 -45.80 54.53 -6.32
CA LYS A 21 -44.48 54.53 -5.68
C LYS A 21 -44.60 54.93 -4.21
N ALA A 22 -43.79 54.33 -3.34
CA ALA A 22 -43.57 54.82 -1.98
C ALA A 22 -42.08 54.80 -1.67
N GLN A 23 -41.63 55.71 -0.82
CA GLN A 23 -40.23 55.80 -0.40
C GLN A 23 -40.09 56.47 0.97
N LEU A 24 -39.04 56.12 1.69
CA LEU A 24 -38.63 56.74 2.95
C LEU A 24 -37.30 57.48 2.70
N THR A 25 -37.25 58.78 2.92
CA THR A 25 -36.06 59.60 2.67
C THR A 25 -35.96 60.70 3.70
N GLY A 26 -34.81 60.83 4.37
CA GLY A 26 -34.61 61.85 5.42
C GLY A 26 -35.65 61.80 6.54
N GLY A 27 -36.13 60.60 6.91
CA GLY A 27 -37.19 60.40 7.90
C GLY A 27 -38.62 60.72 7.42
N ASN A 28 -38.78 61.25 6.20
CA ASN A 28 -40.08 61.53 5.59
C ASN A 28 -40.52 60.35 4.73
N VAL A 29 -41.82 60.07 4.72
CA VAL A 29 -42.43 59.12 3.80
C VAL A 29 -43.10 59.90 2.67
N PHE A 30 -42.89 59.47 1.43
CA PHE A 30 -43.61 59.97 0.27
C PHE A 30 -44.37 58.82 -0.37
N LEU A 31 -45.67 59.00 -0.60
CA LEU A 31 -46.58 58.03 -1.19
C LEU A 31 -47.23 58.60 -2.44
N LYS A 32 -47.22 57.83 -3.53
CA LYS A 32 -47.74 58.19 -4.85
C LYS A 32 -48.62 57.06 -5.39
N GLY A 33 -49.91 57.33 -5.52
CA GLY A 33 -50.86 56.55 -6.29
C GLY A 33 -50.93 57.04 -7.74
N ASN A 34 -51.92 56.55 -8.49
CA ASN A 34 -52.17 57.03 -9.84
C ASN A 34 -52.79 58.43 -9.80
N TYR A 35 -53.54 58.77 -8.74
CA TYR A 35 -54.29 60.03 -8.66
C TYR A 35 -54.05 60.84 -7.38
N VAL A 36 -53.33 60.31 -6.39
CA VAL A 36 -53.04 61.01 -5.12
C VAL A 36 -51.57 60.89 -4.79
N GLU A 37 -50.96 61.98 -4.36
CA GLU A 37 -49.65 61.98 -3.72
C GLU A 37 -49.74 62.64 -2.35
N ALA A 38 -49.01 62.10 -1.38
CA ALA A 38 -48.89 62.69 -0.06
C ALA A 38 -47.49 62.48 0.54
N ALA A 39 -47.12 63.34 1.49
CA ALA A 39 -45.96 63.11 2.34
C ALA A 39 -46.33 63.08 3.82
N ILE A 40 -45.52 62.39 4.61
CA ILE A 40 -45.65 62.28 6.07
C ILE A 40 -44.31 62.62 6.70
N ALA A 41 -44.30 63.61 7.58
CA ALA A 41 -43.13 64.05 8.30
C ALA A 41 -42.69 63.03 9.37
N PRO A 42 -41.44 63.14 9.88
CA PRO A 42 -40.96 62.23 10.93
C PRO A 42 -41.85 62.18 12.19
N ASN A 43 -42.60 63.24 12.47
CA ASN A 43 -43.50 63.35 13.62
C ASN A 43 -44.90 62.74 13.40
N GLY A 44 -45.19 62.21 12.19
CA GLY A 44 -46.46 61.55 11.86
C GLY A 44 -47.58 62.48 11.39
N ALA A 45 -47.29 63.78 11.23
CA ALA A 45 -48.17 64.73 10.56
C ALA A 45 -47.97 64.66 9.03
N PHE A 46 -48.98 65.04 8.26
CA PHE A 46 -48.90 65.12 6.80
C PHE A 46 -48.16 66.39 6.37
N GLY A 47 -47.35 66.26 5.31
CA GLY A 47 -46.40 67.25 4.82
C GLY A 47 -44.96 66.74 4.90
N SER A 48 -44.08 67.27 4.03
CA SER A 48 -42.66 66.93 4.05
C SER A 48 -41.79 67.99 4.76
N THR A 49 -40.82 67.55 5.56
CA THR A 49 -39.78 68.41 6.15
C THR A 49 -38.58 68.64 5.24
N ILE A 50 -38.55 67.98 4.08
CA ILE A 50 -37.53 68.09 3.04
C ILE A 50 -38.19 68.28 1.66
N ASN A 51 -37.41 68.67 0.64
CA ASN A 51 -37.88 68.69 -0.74
C ASN A 51 -38.36 67.30 -1.16
N SER A 52 -39.44 67.25 -1.96
CA SER A 52 -39.95 66.01 -2.54
C SER A 52 -38.88 65.33 -3.39
N ALA A 53 -38.88 63.99 -3.40
CA ALA A 53 -37.94 63.25 -4.23
C ALA A 53 -38.42 63.14 -5.68
N THR A 54 -37.49 62.82 -6.58
CA THR A 54 -37.73 62.75 -8.02
C THR A 54 -38.96 61.90 -8.38
N GLY A 55 -39.83 62.46 -9.21
CA GLY A 55 -41.03 61.79 -9.73
C GLY A 55 -42.33 62.09 -8.96
N PHE A 56 -42.30 62.97 -7.98
CA PHE A 56 -43.48 63.55 -7.33
C PHE A 56 -43.82 64.91 -7.94
N HIS A 57 -45.02 65.42 -7.66
CA HIS A 57 -45.59 66.65 -8.18
C HIS A 57 -45.77 67.70 -7.08
N PRO A 58 -44.67 68.20 -6.48
CA PRO A 58 -44.74 69.31 -5.53
C PRO A 58 -45.27 70.57 -6.23
N GLN A 59 -45.95 71.44 -5.48
CA GLN A 59 -46.21 72.81 -5.93
C GLN A 59 -44.98 73.67 -5.62
N THR A 60 -44.64 74.62 -6.50
CA THR A 60 -43.58 75.60 -6.20
C THR A 60 -44.14 76.62 -5.24
N VAL A 61 -43.65 76.61 -4.00
CA VAL A 61 -44.13 77.54 -2.99
C VAL A 61 -43.04 78.55 -2.68
N LEU A 62 -43.40 79.83 -2.73
CA LEU A 62 -42.58 80.90 -2.15
C LEU A 62 -42.66 80.82 -0.63
N VAL A 63 -41.87 79.94 -0.02
CA VAL A 63 -41.74 79.92 1.44
C VAL A 63 -40.64 80.87 1.89
N SER A 64 -40.97 81.67 2.91
CA SER A 64 -39.99 82.33 3.77
C SER A 64 -39.04 81.28 4.40
N PRO A 65 -37.75 81.59 4.65
CA PRO A 65 -36.76 80.58 5.00
C PRO A 65 -37.08 79.81 6.30
N THR A 66 -36.99 78.48 6.25
CA THR A 66 -37.09 77.57 7.42
C THR A 66 -35.74 77.37 8.10
N TYR A 67 -35.66 77.51 9.43
CA TYR A 67 -34.44 77.24 10.19
C TYR A 67 -34.14 75.73 10.25
N ASP A 68 -32.98 75.32 9.77
CA ASP A 68 -32.40 73.98 9.91
C ASP A 68 -31.62 73.90 11.23
N PRO A 69 -32.11 73.15 12.23
CA PRO A 69 -31.43 73.03 13.52
C PRO A 69 -30.15 72.18 13.49
N ALA A 70 -29.90 71.41 12.42
CA ALA A 70 -28.67 70.63 12.28
C ALA A 70 -27.50 71.46 11.72
N THR A 71 -27.80 72.45 10.87
CA THR A 71 -26.80 73.33 10.25
C THR A 71 -26.85 74.77 10.78
N SER A 72 -27.85 75.12 11.60
CA SER A 72 -28.15 76.47 12.08
C SER A 72 -28.38 77.49 10.95
N THR A 73 -28.87 77.04 9.77
CA THR A 73 -29.08 77.89 8.60
C THR A 73 -30.55 77.97 8.19
N PHE A 74 -30.91 79.04 7.49
CA PHE A 74 -32.25 79.25 6.96
C PHE A 74 -32.34 78.67 5.53
N LEU A 75 -33.09 77.58 5.37
CA LEU A 75 -33.33 76.89 4.10
C LEU A 75 -34.64 77.36 3.47
N THR A 76 -34.61 77.82 2.22
CA THR A 76 -35.78 77.98 1.37
C THR A 76 -36.16 76.62 0.77
N ARG A 77 -37.39 76.16 1.03
CA ARG A 77 -37.91 74.89 0.48
C ARG A 77 -38.75 75.20 -0.77
N THR A 78 -38.25 74.90 -1.96
CA THR A 78 -38.96 75.26 -3.19
C THR A 78 -39.91 74.16 -3.70
N LEU A 79 -39.82 72.94 -3.19
CA LEU A 79 -40.49 71.75 -3.77
C LEU A 79 -41.04 70.78 -2.69
N ALA A 80 -41.72 71.29 -1.65
CA ALA A 80 -42.38 70.46 -0.63
C ALA A 80 -43.73 69.90 -1.13
N ILE A 81 -44.27 68.86 -0.48
CA ILE A 81 -45.56 68.26 -0.83
C ILE A 81 -46.37 67.93 0.43
N GLY A 82 -47.63 68.37 0.49
CA GLY A 82 -48.63 67.98 1.49
C GLY A 82 -49.51 66.84 0.99
N PHE A 83 -50.67 67.17 0.45
CA PHE A 83 -51.48 66.29 -0.40
C PHE A 83 -51.71 66.96 -1.75
N VAL A 84 -51.61 66.21 -2.83
CA VAL A 84 -52.02 66.65 -4.17
C VAL A 84 -52.82 65.55 -4.86
N ALA A 85 -53.75 65.93 -5.72
CA ALA A 85 -54.63 65.01 -6.41
C ALA A 85 -54.78 65.37 -7.89
N ASP A 86 -54.57 64.39 -8.77
CA ASP A 86 -55.10 64.41 -10.13
C ASP A 86 -56.60 64.08 -10.05
N TYR A 87 -57.39 65.13 -9.86
CA TYR A 87 -58.83 65.06 -9.63
C TYR A 87 -59.60 64.47 -10.83
N ASP A 88 -59.16 64.82 -12.05
CA ASP A 88 -59.84 64.47 -13.30
C ASP A 88 -59.46 63.06 -13.80
N LYS A 89 -58.41 62.47 -13.20
CA LYS A 89 -57.91 61.13 -13.54
C LYS A 89 -57.41 61.04 -14.99
N ASP A 90 -56.92 62.14 -15.54
CA ASP A 90 -56.40 62.28 -16.90
C ASP A 90 -54.85 62.25 -16.95
N GLY A 91 -54.23 62.03 -15.79
CA GLY A 91 -52.80 61.88 -15.59
C GLY A 91 -52.14 63.18 -15.12
N TRP A 92 -51.11 63.06 -14.28
CA TRP A 92 -50.40 64.15 -13.61
C TRP A 92 -49.80 65.28 -14.49
N SER A 93 -49.85 65.15 -15.81
CA SER A 93 -49.31 66.13 -16.77
C SER A 93 -50.38 66.72 -17.71
N THR A 94 -51.65 66.36 -17.53
CA THR A 94 -52.78 66.75 -18.38
C THR A 94 -53.74 67.63 -17.58
N GLY A 95 -54.38 68.62 -18.21
CA GLY A 95 -55.30 69.56 -17.53
C GLY A 95 -54.67 70.93 -17.19
N SER A 96 -55.49 71.86 -16.69
CA SER A 96 -55.05 73.21 -16.28
C SER A 96 -55.82 73.68 -15.04
N PRO A 97 -55.25 73.53 -13.81
CA PRO A 97 -53.95 72.93 -13.52
C PRO A 97 -53.96 71.40 -13.71
N ALA A 98 -52.79 70.80 -13.96
CA ALA A 98 -52.69 69.36 -14.25
C ALA A 98 -52.92 68.44 -13.03
N TYR A 99 -52.89 69.02 -11.84
CA TYR A 99 -53.27 68.39 -10.59
C TYR A 99 -53.70 69.51 -9.64
N TYR A 100 -54.62 69.17 -8.75
CA TYR A 100 -55.18 70.07 -7.77
C TYR A 100 -54.57 69.81 -6.41
N GLY A 101 -54.60 70.82 -5.57
CA GLY A 101 -54.04 70.77 -4.23
C GLY A 101 -52.61 71.29 -4.15
N ASP A 102 -52.35 71.88 -3.00
CA ASP A 102 -51.37 71.42 -2.03
C ASP A 102 -52.05 71.72 -0.70
N TYR A 103 -52.89 70.77 -0.25
CA TYR A 103 -53.82 71.00 0.87
C TYR A 103 -53.07 71.39 2.16
N PHE A 104 -51.73 71.26 2.19
CA PHE A 104 -50.82 71.78 3.20
C PHE A 104 -49.48 72.23 2.59
N VAL A 105 -49.45 73.41 1.98
CA VAL A 105 -48.20 74.06 1.58
C VAL A 105 -47.28 74.28 2.78
N SER A 106 -46.02 73.82 2.69
CA SER A 106 -44.96 74.17 3.65
C SER A 106 -44.83 75.69 3.73
N GLY A 107 -45.23 76.30 4.85
CA GLY A 107 -45.16 77.74 5.09
C GLY A 107 -46.39 78.29 5.81
N LEU A 108 -47.58 77.91 5.36
CA LEU A 108 -48.94 78.15 5.86
C LEU A 108 -49.79 77.19 4.99
N PRO A 109 -50.32 76.05 5.47
CA PRO A 109 -51.15 75.86 6.68
C PRO A 109 -50.72 74.70 7.61
N GLN A 110 -51.40 74.57 8.75
CA GLN A 110 -51.03 73.68 9.86
C GLN A 110 -51.76 72.33 9.85
N GLU A 111 -51.00 71.23 9.99
CA GLU A 111 -51.53 69.87 10.06
C GLU A 111 -50.97 69.15 11.28
N GLY A 112 -51.80 68.37 11.98
CA GLY A 112 -51.27 67.45 12.97
C GLY A 112 -52.33 66.78 13.82
N PHE A 113 -51.85 66.15 14.89
CA PHE A 113 -52.69 65.39 15.80
C PHE A 113 -52.35 65.66 17.26
N SER A 114 -53.34 65.48 18.13
CA SER A 114 -53.17 65.51 19.58
C SER A 114 -53.80 64.29 20.23
N ILE A 115 -53.20 63.85 21.32
CA ILE A 115 -53.72 62.79 22.19
C ILE A 115 -53.87 63.38 23.58
N GLN A 116 -55.06 63.23 24.15
CA GLN A 116 -55.29 63.42 25.58
C GLN A 116 -55.25 62.06 26.26
N ALA A 117 -54.49 61.94 27.34
CA ALA A 117 -54.41 60.74 28.17
C ALA A 117 -54.17 61.14 29.63
N ASN A 118 -54.98 60.63 30.56
CA ASN A 118 -54.94 61.04 31.97
C ASN A 118 -55.00 62.58 32.13
N SER A 119 -55.87 63.23 31.37
CA SER A 119 -56.02 64.70 31.30
C SER A 119 -54.80 65.48 30.77
N SER A 120 -53.71 64.82 30.39
CA SER A 120 -52.53 65.45 29.79
C SER A 120 -52.63 65.43 28.26
N VAL A 121 -52.30 66.55 27.62
CA VAL A 121 -52.37 66.70 26.15
C VAL A 121 -50.99 66.68 25.53
N HIS A 122 -50.83 65.86 24.49
CA HIS A 122 -49.60 65.70 23.74
C HIS A 122 -49.87 65.83 22.25
N SER A 123 -49.10 66.66 21.56
CA SER A 123 -49.39 67.01 20.17
C SER A 123 -48.16 66.95 19.28
N ALA A 124 -48.38 66.57 18.02
CA ALA A 124 -47.42 66.62 16.95
C ALA A 124 -48.00 67.52 15.85
N TRP A 125 -47.28 68.60 15.53
CA TRP A 125 -47.75 69.64 14.62
C TRP A 125 -46.73 69.90 13.53
N MET A 126 -47.21 70.16 12.32
CA MET A 126 -46.48 70.89 11.30
C MET A 126 -47.02 72.33 11.25
N SER A 127 -46.18 73.30 11.61
CA SER A 127 -46.55 74.73 11.67
C SER A 127 -45.37 75.64 11.32
N TYR A 128 -45.69 76.82 10.77
CA TYR A 128 -44.77 77.93 10.49
C TYR A 128 -44.03 78.47 11.72
N TYR A 129 -44.72 78.59 12.85
CA TYR A 129 -44.21 79.33 14.03
C TYR A 129 -43.43 78.46 15.01
N LEU A 130 -43.52 77.13 14.89
CA LEU A 130 -42.84 76.19 15.78
C LEU A 130 -41.53 75.71 15.13
N THR A 131 -40.51 76.57 15.15
CA THR A 131 -39.11 76.22 14.88
C THR A 131 -38.48 75.30 15.95
N MET A 132 -39.30 74.61 16.76
CA MET A 132 -38.81 73.85 17.90
C MET A 132 -38.50 72.40 17.52
N SER A 133 -37.26 72.21 17.09
CA SER A 133 -36.57 70.93 16.81
C SER A 133 -37.03 70.19 15.56
N ALA A 134 -36.10 69.49 14.91
CA ALA A 134 -36.35 68.60 13.77
C ALA A 134 -37.38 67.48 14.04
N THR A 135 -37.93 67.41 15.27
CA THR A 135 -38.90 66.41 15.71
C THR A 135 -40.36 66.89 15.69
N GLY A 136 -40.68 68.19 15.58
CA GLY A 136 -42.06 68.67 15.35
C GLY A 136 -43.10 68.36 16.46
N PHE A 137 -42.70 68.14 17.71
CA PHE A 137 -43.59 67.92 18.86
C PHE A 137 -43.61 69.14 19.79
N SER A 138 -44.80 69.64 20.16
CA SER A 138 -44.93 70.89 20.94
C SER A 138 -45.01 70.70 22.46
N SER A 139 -45.11 69.46 22.97
CA SER A 139 -44.92 69.13 24.40
C SER A 139 -44.02 67.90 24.55
N THR A 140 -42.92 68.04 25.32
CA THR A 140 -41.67 67.27 25.29
C THR A 140 -41.74 65.80 25.74
N GLY A 141 -42.78 65.05 25.40
CA GLY A 141 -42.81 63.63 25.76
C GLY A 141 -43.46 62.66 24.79
N MET A 142 -43.97 63.11 23.64
CA MET A 142 -44.27 62.19 22.54
C MET A 142 -43.02 62.04 21.68
N THR A 143 -42.67 60.80 21.33
CA THR A 143 -41.60 60.50 20.38
C THR A 143 -42.16 59.59 19.30
N GLY A 144 -41.55 59.58 18.11
CA GLY A 144 -41.95 58.65 17.05
C GLY A 144 -41.21 58.89 15.74
N ALA A 145 -41.37 57.95 14.82
CA ALA A 145 -40.78 57.98 13.50
C ALA A 145 -41.58 57.15 12.50
N ASN A 146 -41.44 57.51 11.22
CA ASN A 146 -41.86 56.65 10.13
C ASN A 146 -41.01 55.37 10.10
N SER A 147 -41.65 54.22 10.25
CA SER A 147 -41.00 52.93 10.43
C SER A 147 -40.76 52.19 9.12
N ASN A 148 -41.78 52.10 8.26
CA ASN A 148 -41.73 51.35 7.01
C ASN A 148 -42.83 51.76 6.04
N TYR A 149 -42.72 51.25 4.81
CA TYR A 149 -43.81 51.22 3.85
C TYR A 149 -43.85 49.84 3.16
N THR A 150 -45.03 49.45 2.69
CA THR A 150 -45.27 48.24 1.91
C THR A 150 -46.08 48.59 0.67
N LYS A 151 -45.84 47.86 -0.43
CA LYS A 151 -46.68 47.90 -1.62
C LYS A 151 -47.12 46.48 -1.94
N THR A 152 -48.42 46.24 -1.86
CA THR A 152 -49.03 44.94 -2.14
C THR A 152 -50.10 45.13 -3.22
N GLY A 153 -49.78 44.73 -4.46
CA GLY A 153 -50.61 45.05 -5.62
C GLY A 153 -50.75 46.56 -5.78
N ASN A 154 -51.99 47.04 -5.75
CA ASN A 154 -52.35 48.45 -5.91
C ASN A 154 -52.39 49.22 -4.58
N VAL A 155 -52.17 48.55 -3.45
CA VAL A 155 -52.24 49.17 -2.12
C VAL A 155 -50.85 49.53 -1.63
N ILE A 156 -50.70 50.78 -1.23
CA ILE A 156 -49.53 51.34 -0.54
C ILE A 156 -49.93 51.57 0.92
N GLU A 157 -49.15 51.03 1.84
CA GLU A 157 -49.29 51.31 3.27
C GLU A 157 -48.00 51.86 3.85
N THR A 158 -48.12 52.78 4.81
CA THR A 158 -46.98 53.36 5.50
C THR A 158 -47.26 53.37 7.00
N THR A 159 -46.28 52.98 7.81
CA THR A 159 -46.44 52.90 9.26
C THR A 159 -45.62 53.95 9.95
N TRP A 160 -46.26 54.80 10.76
CA TRP A 160 -45.62 55.63 11.76
C TRP A 160 -45.83 55.01 13.15
N LEU A 161 -44.74 54.94 13.93
CA LEU A 161 -44.75 54.43 15.30
C LEU A 161 -44.25 55.52 16.24
N GLY A 162 -45.00 55.76 17.30
CA GLY A 162 -44.61 56.66 18.37
C GLY A 162 -45.05 56.18 19.74
N THR A 163 -44.55 56.84 20.78
CA THR A 163 -44.86 56.51 22.16
C THR A 163 -45.02 57.77 23.00
N LYS A 164 -45.83 57.67 24.05
CA LYS A 164 -45.91 58.63 25.14
C LYS A 164 -46.01 57.89 26.47
N GLY A 165 -44.89 57.76 27.17
CA GLY A 165 -44.84 56.94 28.39
C GLY A 165 -45.23 55.50 28.08
N ASN A 166 -46.29 55.01 28.72
CA ASN A 166 -46.85 53.67 28.52
C ASN A 166 -47.93 53.59 27.42
N LEU A 167 -48.06 54.62 26.58
CA LEU A 167 -48.99 54.63 25.47
C LEU A 167 -48.21 54.51 24.16
N ASP A 168 -48.31 53.36 23.51
CA ASP A 168 -47.83 53.16 22.14
C ASP A 168 -48.88 53.68 21.15
N ILE A 169 -48.42 54.40 20.14
CA ILE A 169 -49.23 55.05 19.12
C ILE A 169 -48.76 54.55 17.76
N LYS A 170 -49.66 53.87 17.04
CA LYS A 170 -49.40 53.43 15.66
C LYS A 170 -50.38 54.13 14.72
N GLN A 171 -49.85 54.76 13.69
CA GLN A 171 -50.63 55.32 12.59
C GLN A 171 -50.26 54.58 11.30
N VAL A 172 -51.23 53.97 10.64
CA VAL A 172 -51.06 53.36 9.33
C VAL A 172 -51.82 54.19 8.31
N THR A 173 -51.09 54.75 7.35
CA THR A 173 -51.66 55.45 6.20
C THR A 173 -51.79 54.47 5.05
N ARG A 174 -53.02 54.28 4.56
CA ARG A 174 -53.32 53.41 3.42
C ARG A 174 -53.79 54.23 2.22
N LEU A 175 -53.16 54.01 1.07
CA LEU A 175 -53.54 54.55 -0.24
C LEU A 175 -53.68 53.39 -1.24
N ASN A 176 -54.84 53.26 -1.87
CA ASN A 176 -54.98 52.44 -3.08
C ASN A 176 -54.69 53.33 -4.29
N ASP A 177 -53.88 52.86 -5.24
CA ASP A 177 -53.41 53.71 -6.33
C ASP A 177 -54.52 54.20 -7.26
N THR A 178 -55.71 53.60 -7.24
CA THR A 178 -56.88 54.07 -8.01
C THR A 178 -57.82 55.01 -7.26
N ASP A 179 -57.62 55.20 -5.95
CA ASP A 179 -58.51 55.97 -5.07
C ASP A 179 -58.11 57.46 -5.00
N LEU A 180 -59.10 58.35 -4.82
CA LEU A 180 -58.90 59.78 -4.53
C LEU A 180 -59.07 60.08 -3.03
N PHE A 181 -58.66 59.14 -2.19
CA PHE A 181 -58.72 59.29 -0.74
C PHE A 181 -57.63 58.46 -0.06
N ILE A 182 -57.32 58.83 1.18
CA ILE A 182 -56.36 58.15 2.04
C ILE A 182 -57.05 57.79 3.35
N THR A 183 -56.86 56.55 3.82
CA THR A 183 -57.44 56.08 5.07
C THR A 183 -56.35 55.97 6.13
N GLN A 184 -56.58 56.61 7.28
CA GLN A 184 -55.74 56.53 8.48
C GLN A 184 -56.31 55.48 9.44
N TYR A 185 -55.51 54.47 9.79
CA TYR A 185 -55.81 53.54 10.87
C TYR A 185 -54.95 53.86 12.08
N ILE A 186 -55.58 54.13 13.22
CA ILE A 186 -54.90 54.47 14.45
C ILE A 186 -55.06 53.34 15.46
N THR A 187 -53.97 52.95 16.10
CA THR A 187 -53.97 52.05 17.25
C THR A 187 -53.29 52.75 18.42
N LEU A 188 -53.99 52.83 19.56
CA LEU A 188 -53.42 53.27 20.82
C LEU A 188 -53.36 52.07 21.77
N LYS A 189 -52.17 51.69 22.21
CA LYS A 189 -51.97 50.53 23.08
C LYS A 189 -51.39 50.97 24.42
N ASN A 190 -52.00 50.52 25.51
CA ASN A 190 -51.46 50.70 26.84
C ASN A 190 -50.46 49.56 27.14
N THR A 191 -49.17 49.87 27.12
CA THR A 191 -48.08 48.94 27.43
C THR A 191 -47.72 48.90 28.92
N GLY A 192 -48.38 49.72 29.72
CA GLY A 192 -48.18 49.81 31.16
C GLY A 192 -48.98 48.79 31.96
N SER A 193 -48.87 48.87 33.28
CA SER A 193 -49.55 48.00 34.25
C SER A 193 -50.82 48.61 34.84
N THR A 194 -51.16 49.86 34.52
CA THR A 194 -52.35 50.56 35.02
C THR A 194 -53.21 51.10 33.89
N THR A 195 -54.52 51.23 34.11
CA THR A 195 -55.46 51.81 33.14
C THR A 195 -55.09 53.26 32.80
N ILE A 196 -55.06 53.59 31.52
CA ILE A 196 -54.97 54.97 31.03
C ILE A 196 -56.40 55.48 30.86
N ALA A 197 -56.77 56.51 31.60
CA ALA A 197 -58.12 57.06 31.62
C ALA A 197 -58.28 58.26 30.68
N ASP A 198 -59.53 58.53 30.30
CA ASP A 198 -59.96 59.74 29.60
C ASP A 198 -59.17 59.99 28.29
N VAL A 199 -59.08 58.95 27.45
CA VAL A 199 -58.33 59.00 26.21
C VAL A 199 -59.14 59.63 25.09
N TYR A 200 -58.58 60.65 24.45
CA TYR A 200 -59.10 61.24 23.22
C TYR A 200 -58.01 61.35 22.17
N TYR A 201 -58.41 61.22 20.91
CA TYR A 201 -57.55 61.52 19.77
C TYR A 201 -58.17 62.67 18.98
N LEU A 202 -57.33 63.60 18.54
CA LEU A 202 -57.71 64.74 17.74
C LEU A 202 -56.85 64.79 16.48
N ARG A 203 -57.48 65.03 15.33
CA ARG A 203 -56.80 65.45 14.10
C ARG A 203 -57.31 66.82 13.70
N THR A 204 -56.40 67.75 13.42
CA THR A 204 -56.75 69.07 12.88
C THR A 204 -55.89 69.40 11.70
N LEU A 205 -56.51 70.14 10.79
CA LEU A 205 -55.88 70.56 9.57
C LEU A 205 -56.45 71.92 9.18
N ASP A 206 -55.64 72.72 8.54
CA ASP A 206 -56.03 74.01 7.99
C ASP A 206 -56.14 73.89 6.47
N PRO A 207 -57.36 73.84 5.93
CA PRO A 207 -57.61 73.42 4.56
C PRO A 207 -57.45 74.61 3.59
N ASP A 208 -56.27 74.75 2.97
CA ASP A 208 -55.97 75.77 1.94
C ASP A 208 -56.06 75.21 0.52
N ASN A 209 -57.14 74.46 0.25
CA ASN A 209 -57.26 73.55 -0.87
C ASN A 209 -56.95 74.18 -2.26
N ASP A 210 -57.32 75.44 -2.49
CA ASP A 210 -57.13 76.16 -3.75
C ASP A 210 -56.13 77.32 -3.68
N TYR A 211 -55.39 77.44 -2.57
CA TYR A 211 -54.43 78.54 -2.35
C TYR A 211 -53.30 78.55 -3.39
N ALA A 212 -52.73 77.39 -3.73
CA ALA A 212 -51.63 77.29 -4.69
C ALA A 212 -51.98 77.82 -6.10
N ILE A 213 -53.27 77.88 -6.43
CA ILE A 213 -53.77 78.34 -7.74
C ILE A 213 -54.29 79.78 -7.67
N THR A 214 -54.92 80.15 -6.54
CA THR A 214 -55.67 81.41 -6.41
C THR A 214 -54.95 82.47 -5.57
N ASN A 215 -53.93 82.07 -4.81
CA ASN A 215 -53.30 82.86 -3.75
C ASN A 215 -54.30 83.35 -2.67
N ASN A 216 -55.40 82.61 -2.45
CA ASN A 216 -56.44 82.89 -1.48
C ASN A 216 -56.66 81.68 -0.56
N ALA A 217 -56.49 81.87 0.76
CA ALA A 217 -56.57 80.82 1.76
C ALA A 217 -58.01 80.53 2.24
N LYS A 218 -59.00 81.31 1.78
CA LYS A 218 -60.39 81.13 2.21
C LYS A 218 -60.97 79.83 1.64
N THR A 219 -61.56 79.02 2.51
CA THR A 219 -62.30 77.82 2.13
C THR A 219 -63.72 77.80 2.68
N ILE A 220 -64.59 77.04 2.02
CA ILE A 220 -65.96 76.80 2.45
C ILE A 220 -65.96 75.55 3.35
N ASN A 221 -65.87 75.77 4.64
CA ASN A 221 -65.76 74.76 5.69
C ASN A 221 -67.14 74.42 6.25
N SER A 222 -67.60 73.18 6.08
CA SER A 222 -68.95 72.75 6.46
C SER A 222 -68.93 71.44 7.25
N ILE A 223 -69.64 71.40 8.38
CA ILE A 223 -69.97 70.13 9.04
C ILE A 223 -71.11 69.48 8.25
N LYS A 224 -70.77 68.59 7.32
CA LYS A 224 -71.73 67.93 6.43
C LYS A 224 -72.51 66.83 7.15
N TYR A 225 -71.84 66.08 8.03
CA TYR A 225 -72.49 65.07 8.88
C TYR A 225 -71.96 65.17 10.31
N GLN A 226 -72.88 65.17 11.28
CA GLN A 226 -72.59 65.04 12.70
C GLN A 226 -73.52 63.99 13.30
N LEU A 227 -73.03 63.24 14.30
CA LEU A 227 -73.85 62.23 14.97
C LEU A 227 -74.86 62.86 15.94
N PRO A 228 -76.05 62.26 16.10
CA PRO A 228 -76.55 61.06 15.41
C PRO A 228 -77.12 61.37 14.00
N ASN A 229 -76.97 60.44 13.05
CA ASN A 229 -77.61 60.50 11.72
C ASN A 229 -77.80 59.10 11.12
N VAL A 230 -78.70 58.96 10.14
CA VAL A 230 -79.05 57.66 9.51
C VAL A 230 -77.88 56.93 8.84
N GLY A 231 -76.79 57.65 8.54
CA GLY A 231 -75.60 57.06 7.94
C GLY A 231 -74.52 56.67 8.95
N ASP A 232 -74.75 56.87 10.25
CA ASP A 232 -73.78 56.66 11.35
C ASP A 232 -72.38 57.23 11.03
N ARG A 233 -72.34 58.42 10.43
CA ARG A 233 -71.09 59.03 9.92
C ARG A 233 -70.85 60.43 10.43
N VAL A 234 -69.58 60.80 10.53
CA VAL A 234 -69.10 62.13 10.86
C VAL A 234 -68.28 62.65 9.69
N LEU A 235 -68.49 63.89 9.28
CA LEU A 235 -67.77 64.48 8.15
C LEU A 235 -67.75 66.01 8.25
N VAL A 236 -66.53 66.57 8.25
CA VAL A 236 -66.29 67.97 7.89
C VAL A 236 -65.73 68.01 6.47
N THR A 237 -66.18 69.00 5.70
CA THR A 237 -65.76 69.20 4.32
C THR A 237 -65.26 70.62 4.14
N SER A 238 -64.20 70.78 3.35
CA SER A 238 -63.63 72.05 2.94
C SER A 238 -63.60 72.08 1.43
N ARG A 239 -64.16 73.12 0.84
CA ARG A 239 -64.10 73.36 -0.62
C ARG A 239 -63.31 74.62 -0.89
N GLY A 240 -62.59 74.67 -2.01
CA GLY A 240 -61.90 75.88 -2.45
C GLY A 240 -62.84 77.08 -2.51
N GLY A 241 -62.37 78.25 -2.08
CA GLY A 241 -63.17 79.48 -2.06
C GLY A 241 -63.52 79.98 -3.46
N THR A 242 -62.65 79.70 -4.44
CA THR A 242 -62.85 80.04 -5.86
C THR A 242 -63.21 78.80 -6.66
N TYR A 243 -62.52 77.69 -6.42
CA TYR A 243 -62.74 76.42 -7.11
C TYR A 243 -63.40 75.40 -6.18
N THR A 244 -64.74 75.38 -6.17
CA THR A 244 -65.53 74.57 -5.23
C THR A 244 -65.46 73.06 -5.46
N ASP A 245 -64.90 72.64 -6.60
CA ASP A 245 -64.67 71.24 -6.94
C ASP A 245 -63.40 70.68 -6.27
N ILE A 246 -62.50 71.57 -5.82
CA ILE A 246 -61.33 71.17 -5.02
C ILE A 246 -61.79 70.88 -3.60
N TYR A 247 -62.02 69.59 -3.37
CA TYR A 247 -62.70 69.07 -2.20
C TYR A 247 -61.68 68.46 -1.23
N LEU A 248 -61.87 68.70 0.06
CA LEU A 248 -61.24 67.94 1.15
C LEU A 248 -62.34 67.53 2.12
N GLY A 249 -62.50 66.24 2.36
CA GLY A 249 -63.35 65.72 3.42
C GLY A 249 -62.49 65.06 4.49
N LEU A 250 -62.81 65.29 5.75
CA LEU A 250 -62.26 64.54 6.88
C LEU A 250 -63.43 63.86 7.59
N GLY A 251 -63.49 62.53 7.51
CA GLY A 251 -64.68 61.81 7.98
C GLY A 251 -64.44 60.36 8.38
N THR A 252 -65.43 59.80 9.06
CA THR A 252 -65.41 58.43 9.61
C THR A 252 -66.82 57.89 9.85
N LYS A 253 -66.96 56.57 9.91
CA LYS A 253 -68.12 55.81 10.40
C LYS A 253 -67.82 55.23 11.78
N ASP A 254 -67.43 56.11 12.69
CA ASP A 254 -67.16 55.79 14.08
C ASP A 254 -68.03 56.66 14.99
N CYS A 255 -68.87 56.01 15.79
CA CYS A 255 -69.81 56.64 16.72
C CYS A 255 -69.12 57.43 17.85
N ARG A 256 -67.83 57.20 18.06
CA ARG A 256 -67.01 57.92 19.05
C ARG A 256 -66.49 59.25 18.52
N ALA A 257 -66.75 59.58 17.26
CA ALA A 257 -66.19 60.76 16.60
C ALA A 257 -67.13 61.97 16.64
N LYS A 258 -66.54 63.17 16.55
CA LYS A 258 -67.24 64.41 16.22
C LYS A 258 -66.38 65.27 15.30
N ALA A 259 -67.01 65.90 14.32
CA ALA A 259 -66.37 66.88 13.46
C ALA A 259 -66.54 68.28 14.05
N PHE A 260 -65.57 69.16 13.81
CA PHE A 260 -65.63 70.55 14.25
C PHE A 260 -64.85 71.46 13.28
N ARG A 261 -65.10 72.76 13.44
CA ARG A 261 -64.42 73.84 12.74
C ARG A 261 -63.93 74.83 13.79
N ILE A 262 -62.76 75.42 13.58
CA ILE A 262 -62.22 76.46 14.43
C ILE A 262 -62.93 77.78 14.06
N THR A 263 -63.25 78.61 15.04
CA THR A 263 -63.89 79.91 14.79
C THR A 263 -62.84 81.01 14.84
N ASN A 264 -62.79 81.85 13.80
CA ASN A 264 -61.95 83.06 13.73
C ASN A 264 -60.42 82.83 13.73
N ASN A 265 -59.95 81.61 13.44
CA ASN A 265 -58.51 81.32 13.34
C ASN A 265 -58.23 80.05 12.49
N PRO A 266 -57.24 80.08 11.57
CA PRO A 266 -56.73 78.87 10.91
C PRO A 266 -56.01 77.89 11.85
N TYR A 267 -55.44 78.39 12.95
CA TYR A 267 -54.50 77.61 13.76
C TYR A 267 -55.20 76.73 14.83
N PRO A 268 -54.68 75.51 15.11
CA PRO A 268 -55.09 74.69 16.23
C PRO A 268 -54.96 75.49 17.53
N ILE A 269 -56.04 75.52 18.29
CA ILE A 269 -56.15 76.37 19.47
C ILE A 269 -55.26 75.77 20.57
N LEU A 270 -54.09 76.37 20.83
CA LEU A 270 -53.16 75.95 21.89
C LEU A 270 -53.79 75.92 23.30
N ALA A 271 -54.96 76.55 23.49
CA ALA A 271 -55.71 76.59 24.75
C ALA A 271 -56.77 75.48 24.90
N SER A 272 -56.92 74.58 23.92
CA SER A 272 -58.03 73.63 23.85
C SER A 272 -57.59 72.18 23.99
N THR A 273 -58.19 71.44 24.92
CA THR A 273 -57.93 69.99 25.06
C THR A 273 -58.84 69.18 24.13
N PRO A 274 -58.39 68.04 23.56
CA PRO A 274 -59.25 67.15 22.78
C PRO A 274 -60.59 66.81 23.45
N GLY A 275 -60.59 66.54 24.76
CA GLY A 275 -61.82 66.33 25.53
C GLY A 275 -62.73 67.56 25.58
N GLY A 276 -62.15 68.77 25.69
CA GLY A 276 -62.89 70.03 25.62
C GLY A 276 -63.54 70.27 24.26
N ILE A 277 -62.83 69.94 23.17
CA ILE A 277 -63.38 69.99 21.80
C ILE A 277 -64.54 69.01 21.67
N TYR A 278 -64.35 67.75 22.07
CA TYR A 278 -65.40 66.73 21.95
C TYR A 278 -66.68 67.11 22.69
N ASN A 279 -66.54 67.62 23.91
CA ASN A 279 -67.66 68.01 24.76
C ASN A 279 -68.27 69.38 24.41
N ASN A 280 -67.67 70.11 23.47
CA ASN A 280 -68.05 71.49 23.14
C ASN A 280 -68.12 72.38 24.40
N SER A 281 -67.07 72.30 25.23
CA SER A 281 -67.01 73.02 26.50
C SER A 281 -67.03 74.54 26.32
N THR A 282 -67.55 75.27 27.30
CA THR A 282 -67.57 76.74 27.30
C THR A 282 -66.15 77.33 27.18
N GLY A 283 -65.98 78.35 26.33
CA GLY A 283 -64.67 79.02 26.11
C GLY A 283 -63.84 78.45 24.96
N MET A 284 -64.35 77.43 24.27
CA MET A 284 -63.71 76.85 23.09
C MET A 284 -64.02 77.69 21.85
N SER A 285 -63.00 78.07 21.07
CA SER A 285 -63.17 78.78 19.79
C SER A 285 -63.46 77.79 18.64
N ILE A 286 -64.51 76.97 18.79
CA ILE A 286 -64.90 75.95 17.81
C ILE A 286 -66.42 75.92 17.58
N SER A 287 -66.83 75.37 16.44
CA SER A 287 -68.23 75.06 16.11
C SER A 287 -68.36 73.63 15.58
N GLN A 288 -69.36 72.89 16.08
CA GLN A 288 -69.65 71.50 15.70
C GLN A 288 -70.83 71.37 14.72
N SER A 289 -71.29 72.47 14.12
CA SER A 289 -72.38 72.51 13.15
C SER A 289 -72.20 73.67 12.17
N GLY A 290 -72.93 73.68 11.04
CA GLY A 290 -73.00 74.81 10.12
C GLY A 290 -71.85 74.94 9.11
N THR A 291 -71.80 76.10 8.43
CA THR A 291 -70.85 76.44 7.35
C THR A 291 -70.17 77.80 7.62
N ASP A 292 -68.92 77.97 7.18
CA ASP A 292 -68.04 79.13 7.38
C ASP A 292 -67.19 79.25 6.12
N THR A 293 -66.93 80.48 5.68
CA THR A 293 -66.26 80.82 4.42
C THR A 293 -64.98 81.63 4.63
N ALA A 294 -64.45 81.59 5.86
CA ALA A 294 -63.19 82.20 6.23
C ALA A 294 -62.02 81.20 6.14
N ASP A 295 -60.82 81.76 6.26
CA ASP A 295 -59.57 81.04 6.52
C ASP A 295 -59.61 80.52 7.98
N VAL A 296 -60.06 79.26 8.14
CA VAL A 296 -60.28 78.60 9.43
C VAL A 296 -59.97 77.11 9.38
N GLY A 297 -59.39 76.60 10.46
CA GLY A 297 -59.06 75.18 10.58
C GLY A 297 -60.27 74.29 10.78
N VAL A 298 -60.15 73.02 10.40
CA VAL A 298 -61.16 71.98 10.61
C VAL A 298 -60.56 70.76 11.28
N GLY A 299 -61.39 69.89 11.85
CA GLY A 299 -60.88 68.70 12.50
C GLY A 299 -61.92 67.66 12.86
N ILE A 300 -61.40 66.54 13.34
CA ILE A 300 -62.18 65.44 13.88
C ILE A 300 -61.59 65.00 15.22
N VAL A 301 -62.45 64.73 16.20
CA VAL A 301 -62.07 64.32 17.55
C VAL A 301 -62.80 63.04 17.94
N PHE A 302 -62.10 62.13 18.61
CA PHE A 302 -62.60 60.83 19.04
C PHE A 302 -62.55 60.72 20.57
N LYS A 303 -63.66 60.25 21.17
CA LYS A 303 -63.71 59.86 22.58
C LYS A 303 -63.49 58.35 22.72
N LEU A 304 -62.30 57.95 23.12
CA LEU A 304 -61.89 56.54 23.12
C LEU A 304 -62.11 55.85 24.48
N GLY A 305 -62.35 56.61 25.54
CA GLY A 305 -62.63 56.08 26.87
C GLY A 305 -61.37 55.69 27.63
N ASN A 306 -61.44 54.62 28.40
CA ASN A 306 -60.31 54.12 29.18
C ASN A 306 -59.67 52.93 28.45
N ILE A 307 -58.34 52.83 28.50
CA ILE A 307 -57.59 51.70 27.94
C ILE A 307 -56.93 50.95 29.11
N ALA A 308 -57.40 49.73 29.40
CA ALA A 308 -56.84 48.91 30.48
C ALA A 308 -55.40 48.48 30.16
N ALA A 309 -54.68 47.98 31.17
CA ALA A 309 -53.31 47.52 31.01
C ALA A 309 -53.22 46.37 29.99
N GLY A 310 -52.35 46.49 28.99
CA GLY A 310 -52.19 45.52 27.90
C GLY A 310 -53.17 45.66 26.74
N ASP A 311 -54.28 46.37 26.94
CA ASP A 311 -55.33 46.55 25.93
C ASP A 311 -54.96 47.58 24.87
N SER A 312 -55.66 47.52 23.75
CA SER A 312 -55.54 48.46 22.64
C SER A 312 -56.91 48.97 22.22
N VAL A 313 -56.94 50.20 21.71
CA VAL A 313 -58.11 50.73 21.02
C VAL A 313 -57.73 51.10 19.60
N THR A 314 -58.56 50.67 18.64
CA THR A 314 -58.41 51.00 17.22
C THR A 314 -59.57 51.85 16.72
N PHE A 315 -59.28 52.72 15.76
CA PHE A 315 -60.25 53.53 15.03
C PHE A 315 -59.62 54.02 13.73
N SER A 316 -60.45 54.50 12.81
CA SER A 316 -59.95 55.03 11.54
C SER A 316 -60.77 56.21 11.04
N TYR A 317 -60.18 56.98 10.14
CA TYR A 317 -60.81 58.10 9.44
C TYR A 317 -60.16 58.27 8.07
N ALA A 318 -60.84 58.95 7.16
CA ALA A 318 -60.36 59.14 5.79
C ALA A 318 -60.22 60.63 5.45
N TYR A 319 -59.17 60.94 4.71
CA TYR A 319 -59.00 62.18 3.93
C TYR A 319 -59.54 61.93 2.54
N ILE A 320 -60.53 62.70 2.12
CA ILE A 320 -61.32 62.47 0.91
C ILE A 320 -61.08 63.64 -0.03
N LEU A 321 -60.43 63.42 -1.17
CA LEU A 321 -60.04 64.50 -2.10
C LEU A 321 -61.08 64.71 -3.22
N LYS A 322 -62.10 63.84 -3.29
CA LYS A 322 -63.23 63.97 -4.21
C LYS A 322 -64.53 63.50 -3.57
N GLU A 323 -65.58 64.31 -3.68
CA GLU A 323 -66.89 64.02 -3.07
C GLU A 323 -67.51 62.70 -3.58
N ALA A 324 -67.28 62.32 -4.84
CA ALA A 324 -67.78 61.07 -5.41
C ALA A 324 -67.21 59.81 -4.73
N ASP A 325 -66.04 59.91 -4.09
CA ASP A 325 -65.41 58.80 -3.38
C ASP A 325 -65.79 58.76 -1.88
N LEU A 326 -66.60 59.71 -1.40
CA LEU A 326 -66.95 59.87 0.02
C LEU A 326 -67.51 58.59 0.63
N ASP A 327 -68.51 57.96 0.01
CA ASP A 327 -69.12 56.75 0.57
C ASP A 327 -68.12 55.60 0.59
N ARG A 328 -67.31 55.44 -0.47
CA ARG A 328 -66.26 54.41 -0.54
C ARG A 328 -65.24 54.61 0.59
N ALA A 329 -64.75 55.82 0.77
CA ALA A 329 -63.75 56.17 1.78
C ALA A 329 -64.28 55.97 3.21
N ILE A 330 -65.44 56.56 3.53
CA ILE A 330 -66.01 56.48 4.87
C ILE A 330 -66.42 55.04 5.22
N ASN A 331 -66.92 54.25 4.25
CA ASN A 331 -67.28 52.85 4.50
C ASN A 331 -66.09 51.96 4.88
N GLN A 332 -64.85 52.34 4.53
CA GLN A 332 -63.66 51.60 4.97
C GLN A 332 -63.31 51.81 6.44
N THR A 333 -63.94 52.80 7.10
CA THR A 333 -63.61 53.17 8.48
C THR A 333 -64.48 52.49 9.54
N GLN A 334 -65.55 51.81 9.12
CA GLN A 334 -66.42 51.04 10.01
C GLN A 334 -65.82 49.67 10.36
N PRO A 335 -66.37 48.92 11.33
CA PRO A 335 -65.95 47.55 11.60
C PRO A 335 -66.08 46.63 10.37
N GLN A 336 -65.03 45.88 10.06
CA GLN A 336 -64.97 44.95 8.93
C GLN A 336 -64.28 43.65 9.33
N LEU A 337 -64.66 42.52 8.71
CA LEU A 337 -63.92 41.27 8.86
C LEU A 337 -62.66 41.32 7.98
N ALA A 338 -61.53 40.81 8.45
CA ALA A 338 -60.29 40.72 7.70
C ALA A 338 -59.80 39.28 7.62
N TYR A 339 -59.35 38.90 6.42
CA TYR A 339 -58.72 37.61 6.14
C TYR A 339 -57.69 37.76 5.02
N ASP A 340 -56.49 37.23 5.23
CA ASP A 340 -55.40 37.21 4.24
C ASP A 340 -55.12 38.59 3.62
N GLY A 341 -55.07 39.62 4.48
CA GLY A 341 -54.83 41.02 4.09
C GLY A 341 -55.98 41.73 3.36
N LYS A 342 -57.13 41.06 3.16
CA LYS A 342 -58.34 41.63 2.55
C LYS A 342 -59.38 41.94 3.62
N ASN A 343 -60.12 43.03 3.41
CA ASN A 343 -61.25 43.41 4.25
C ASN A 343 -62.56 43.00 3.57
N TYR A 344 -63.50 42.53 4.38
CA TYR A 344 -64.82 42.05 3.99
C TYR A 344 -65.87 42.83 4.78
N SER A 345 -66.75 43.52 4.05
CA SER A 345 -67.88 44.26 4.57
C SER A 345 -69.09 43.35 4.78
N SER A 346 -70.06 43.81 5.57
CA SER A 346 -71.34 43.11 5.73
C SER A 346 -72.01 42.88 4.36
N GLY A 347 -72.31 41.62 4.04
CA GLY A 347 -72.83 41.16 2.75
C GLY A 347 -71.81 40.41 1.89
N ASP A 348 -70.51 40.52 2.19
CA ASP A 348 -69.46 39.90 1.37
C ASP A 348 -69.38 38.38 1.54
N THR A 349 -68.80 37.73 0.53
CA THR A 349 -68.51 36.30 0.54
C THR A 349 -67.02 36.04 0.73
N LEU A 350 -66.68 35.30 1.79
CA LEU A 350 -65.33 34.83 2.11
C LEU A 350 -65.15 33.39 1.61
N LYS A 351 -64.17 33.14 0.73
CA LYS A 351 -63.85 31.80 0.22
C LYS A 351 -62.64 31.23 0.95
N LEU A 352 -62.79 30.05 1.56
CA LEU A 352 -61.72 29.40 2.34
C LEU A 352 -61.32 28.06 1.72
N CYS A 353 -60.02 27.78 1.60
CA CYS A 353 -59.54 26.47 1.15
C CYS A 353 -59.84 25.40 2.20
N GLN A 354 -60.42 24.27 1.78
CA GLN A 354 -60.73 23.15 2.66
C GLN A 354 -59.46 22.31 2.97
N ASN A 355 -58.52 22.90 3.72
CA ASN A 355 -57.22 22.29 4.04
C ASN A 355 -57.09 21.79 5.49
N GLY A 356 -58.16 21.89 6.30
CA GLY A 356 -58.16 21.48 7.70
C GLY A 356 -57.31 22.34 8.65
N SER A 357 -56.52 23.28 8.13
CA SER A 357 -55.60 24.15 8.88
C SER A 357 -56.28 25.33 9.59
N GLY A 358 -57.57 25.57 9.37
CA GLY A 358 -58.31 26.71 9.94
C GLY A 358 -57.88 28.06 9.35
N ALA A 359 -58.84 28.94 9.10
CA ALA A 359 -58.61 30.29 8.58
C ALA A 359 -58.72 31.31 9.73
N ALA A 360 -57.60 31.90 10.12
CA ALA A 360 -57.58 32.98 11.11
C ALA A 360 -58.19 34.27 10.52
N VAL A 361 -59.20 34.82 11.19
CA VAL A 361 -59.91 36.02 10.78
C VAL A 361 -60.00 37.02 11.94
N ASP A 362 -59.97 38.30 11.62
CA ASP A 362 -59.97 39.40 12.59
C ASP A 362 -61.06 40.43 12.28
N ILE A 363 -61.64 41.08 13.29
CA ILE A 363 -62.52 42.23 13.11
C ILE A 363 -61.69 43.50 13.27
N LEU A 364 -61.47 44.22 12.18
CA LEU A 364 -60.78 45.52 12.17
C LEU A 364 -61.74 46.63 12.59
N ASN A 365 -61.21 47.68 13.22
CA ASN A 365 -61.98 48.84 13.73
C ASN A 365 -63.13 48.47 14.67
N GLY A 366 -63.11 47.26 15.23
CA GLY A 366 -64.21 46.69 16.02
C GLY A 366 -63.91 46.58 17.51
N ASP A 367 -62.70 46.88 17.98
CA ASP A 367 -62.22 46.57 19.34
C ASP A 367 -63.03 47.26 20.45
N PHE A 368 -63.73 48.34 20.13
CA PHE A 368 -64.63 49.01 21.06
C PHE A 368 -65.90 48.20 21.39
N TYR A 369 -66.27 47.26 20.52
CA TYR A 369 -67.44 46.42 20.69
C TYR A 369 -67.04 45.05 21.25
N SER A 370 -67.90 44.52 22.13
CA SER A 370 -67.88 43.10 22.51
C SER A 370 -68.58 42.30 21.42
N TRP A 371 -67.83 41.49 20.66
CA TRP A 371 -68.36 40.73 19.54
C TRP A 371 -68.83 39.33 19.93
N SER A 372 -69.94 38.92 19.34
CA SER A 372 -70.50 37.57 19.37
C SER A 372 -70.69 37.04 17.94
N TRP A 373 -70.48 35.75 17.73
CA TRP A 373 -70.52 35.09 16.43
C TRP A 373 -71.57 33.98 16.42
N SER A 374 -72.37 33.91 15.36
CA SER A 374 -73.37 32.85 15.17
C SER A 374 -73.50 32.47 13.69
N PRO A 375 -73.68 31.18 13.33
CA PRO A 375 -73.68 30.01 14.22
C PRO A 375 -72.25 29.65 14.71
N SER A 376 -72.13 28.76 15.69
CA SER A 376 -70.82 28.30 16.22
C SER A 376 -70.09 27.31 15.30
N THR A 377 -70.72 26.88 14.20
CA THR A 377 -70.20 25.89 13.27
C THR A 377 -68.80 26.27 12.79
N GLY A 378 -67.81 25.42 13.02
CA GLY A 378 -66.44 25.62 12.52
C GLY A 378 -65.65 26.78 13.14
N LEU A 379 -66.18 27.49 14.15
CA LEU A 379 -65.46 28.57 14.82
C LEU A 379 -64.59 28.04 15.97
N SER A 380 -63.43 28.64 16.21
CA SER A 380 -62.61 28.34 17.40
C SER A 380 -63.16 28.94 18.68
N THR A 381 -63.92 30.03 18.57
CA THR A 381 -64.63 30.71 19.67
C THR A 381 -65.94 31.30 19.15
N THR A 382 -66.89 31.63 20.04
CA THR A 382 -68.14 32.34 19.65
C THR A 382 -68.13 33.81 20.04
N THR A 383 -67.01 34.30 20.60
CA THR A 383 -66.88 35.68 21.07
C THR A 383 -65.50 36.26 20.74
N GLY A 384 -65.40 37.59 20.75
CA GLY A 384 -64.15 38.31 20.52
C GLY A 384 -63.94 38.76 19.07
N THR A 385 -62.88 39.54 18.87
CA THR A 385 -62.51 40.12 17.57
C THR A 385 -61.65 39.19 16.71
N HIS A 386 -61.08 38.12 17.29
CA HIS A 386 -60.28 37.12 16.59
C HIS A 386 -60.99 35.76 16.58
N ASN A 387 -60.96 35.06 15.46
CA ASN A 387 -61.52 33.71 15.33
C ASN A 387 -60.71 32.86 14.34
N VAL A 388 -60.85 31.54 14.43
CA VAL A 388 -60.35 30.60 13.42
C VAL A 388 -61.52 29.83 12.85
N ILE A 389 -61.77 30.00 11.56
CA ILE A 389 -62.85 29.33 10.83
C ILE A 389 -62.33 28.05 10.18
N ASN A 390 -62.81 26.90 10.61
CA ASN A 390 -62.50 25.58 10.06
C ASN A 390 -63.78 24.90 9.57
N LEU A 391 -64.07 25.03 8.27
CA LEU A 391 -65.21 24.37 7.64
C LEU A 391 -64.82 22.98 7.18
N THR A 392 -65.50 21.96 7.71
CA THR A 392 -65.27 20.54 7.35
C THR A 392 -66.25 20.04 6.29
N SER A 393 -67.34 20.74 6.03
CA SER A 393 -68.32 20.44 4.97
C SER A 393 -68.13 21.35 3.76
N SER A 394 -68.72 20.96 2.62
CA SER A 394 -68.80 21.76 1.40
C SER A 394 -69.94 22.78 1.39
N THR A 395 -70.74 22.85 2.45
CA THR A 395 -71.90 23.74 2.56
C THR A 395 -71.48 25.13 3.05
N PRO A 396 -71.82 26.21 2.33
CA PRO A 396 -71.58 27.57 2.80
C PRO A 396 -72.26 27.87 4.14
N VAL A 397 -71.58 28.63 5.01
CA VAL A 397 -72.09 29.06 6.32
C VAL A 397 -72.23 30.58 6.33
N ASN A 398 -73.40 31.08 6.72
CA ASN A 398 -73.62 32.52 6.90
C ASN A 398 -73.37 32.88 8.37
N TYR A 399 -72.28 33.57 8.66
CA TYR A 399 -72.01 34.10 10.00
C TYR A 399 -72.62 35.48 10.18
N VAL A 400 -73.24 35.68 11.34
CA VAL A 400 -73.70 36.96 11.86
C VAL A 400 -72.83 37.32 13.06
N LEU A 401 -72.02 38.36 12.89
CA LEU A 401 -71.16 38.91 13.92
C LEU A 401 -71.88 40.10 14.54
N THR A 402 -72.19 40.06 15.83
CA THR A 402 -72.90 41.14 16.54
C THR A 402 -72.00 41.76 17.60
N GLY A 403 -71.66 43.03 17.41
CA GLY A 403 -70.86 43.85 18.31
C GLY A 403 -71.75 44.71 19.20
N THR A 404 -71.63 44.57 20.52
CA THR A 404 -72.35 45.37 21.51
C THR A 404 -71.40 46.30 22.25
N SER A 405 -71.77 47.58 22.37
CA SER A 405 -71.02 48.58 23.12
C SER A 405 -71.45 48.56 24.58
N SER A 406 -70.50 48.68 25.51
CA SER A 406 -70.78 48.90 26.94
C SER A 406 -71.39 50.28 27.22
N SER A 407 -71.26 51.21 26.28
CA SER A 407 -71.87 52.55 26.30
C SER A 407 -72.87 52.68 25.16
N SER A 408 -74.09 52.21 25.38
CA SER A 408 -75.20 52.30 24.41
C SER A 408 -75.62 53.73 24.10
N THR A 409 -75.24 54.70 24.96
CA THR A 409 -75.45 56.13 24.75
C THR A 409 -74.47 56.77 23.78
N ILE A 410 -73.29 56.18 23.57
CA ILE A 410 -72.27 56.67 22.63
C ILE A 410 -72.35 55.90 21.30
N CYS A 411 -72.57 54.59 21.35
CA CYS A 411 -72.55 53.73 20.16
C CYS A 411 -73.67 52.70 20.18
N ALA A 412 -74.47 52.65 19.12
CA ALA A 412 -75.40 51.55 18.84
C ALA A 412 -74.66 50.25 18.49
N SER A 413 -75.33 49.11 18.62
CA SER A 413 -74.79 47.81 18.21
C SER A 413 -74.49 47.78 16.71
N LYS A 414 -73.51 46.95 16.33
CA LYS A 414 -73.10 46.74 14.94
C LYS A 414 -73.24 45.28 14.55
N THR A 415 -73.58 45.04 13.29
CA THR A 415 -73.71 43.68 12.76
C THR A 415 -72.94 43.55 11.45
N ILE A 416 -72.12 42.50 11.34
CA ILE A 416 -71.44 42.11 10.10
C ILE A 416 -71.98 40.74 9.68
N ASN A 417 -72.59 40.66 8.51
CA ASN A 417 -73.04 39.40 7.93
C ASN A 417 -72.03 38.95 6.88
N ILE A 418 -71.42 37.77 7.05
CA ILE A 418 -70.44 37.24 6.09
C ILE A 418 -70.87 35.84 5.67
N ARG A 419 -70.91 35.60 4.36
CA ARG A 419 -71.11 34.26 3.81
C ARG A 419 -69.78 33.59 3.57
N VAL A 420 -69.51 32.48 4.24
CA VAL A 420 -68.26 31.73 4.10
C VAL A 420 -68.49 30.49 3.25
N GLU A 421 -67.80 30.40 2.12
CA GLU A 421 -67.86 29.27 1.20
C GLU A 421 -66.59 28.41 1.29
N PRO A 422 -66.72 27.08 1.44
CA PRO A 422 -65.62 26.14 1.24
C PRO A 422 -65.21 26.09 -0.23
N ASN A 423 -63.93 26.36 -0.52
CA ASN A 423 -63.32 26.10 -1.81
C ASN A 423 -62.83 24.65 -1.82
N ILE A 424 -63.53 23.79 -2.56
CA ILE A 424 -63.33 22.33 -2.55
C ILE A 424 -62.02 21.98 -3.27
N ILE A 425 -61.18 21.18 -2.61
CA ILE A 425 -59.90 20.66 -3.13
C ILE A 425 -60.13 19.19 -3.51
N PRO A 426 -59.87 18.82 -4.77
CA PRO A 426 -58.51 18.52 -5.18
C PRO A 426 -58.09 19.42 -6.34
N GLN A 427 -57.30 20.45 -6.03
CA GLN A 427 -56.49 21.06 -7.08
C GLN A 427 -55.58 19.98 -7.65
N PRO A 428 -55.46 19.84 -8.99
CA PRO A 428 -54.56 18.87 -9.57
C PRO A 428 -53.16 19.10 -9.01
N THR A 429 -52.40 18.03 -8.79
CA THR A 429 -50.98 18.18 -8.46
C THR A 429 -50.23 18.68 -9.70
N PRO A 430 -49.13 19.45 -9.55
CA PRO A 430 -48.32 19.84 -10.70
C PRO A 430 -47.70 18.58 -11.34
N THR A 431 -47.53 18.61 -12.66
CA THR A 431 -46.87 17.49 -13.37
C THR A 431 -45.36 17.63 -13.23
N VAL A 432 -44.71 16.57 -12.77
CA VAL A 432 -43.25 16.48 -12.57
C VAL A 432 -42.66 15.32 -13.37
N THR A 433 -41.37 15.40 -13.68
CA THR A 433 -40.64 14.34 -14.39
C THR A 433 -39.35 14.04 -13.64
N SER A 434 -39.12 12.77 -13.33
CA SER A 434 -37.90 12.34 -12.65
C SER A 434 -36.65 12.60 -13.49
N LEU A 435 -35.56 12.94 -12.82
CA LEU A 435 -34.28 13.29 -13.46
C LEU A 435 -33.18 12.32 -13.03
N SER A 436 -32.20 12.12 -13.90
CA SER A 436 -31.01 11.32 -13.64
C SER A 436 -29.76 12.15 -13.94
N TYR A 437 -28.77 12.05 -13.05
CA TYR A 437 -27.48 12.74 -13.13
C TYR A 437 -26.33 11.80 -12.79
N CYS A 438 -25.12 12.18 -13.20
CA CYS A 438 -23.88 11.59 -12.71
C CYS A 438 -23.33 12.36 -11.50
N VAL A 439 -22.57 11.68 -10.63
CA VAL A 439 -21.88 12.35 -9.52
C VAL A 439 -21.01 13.50 -10.06
N GLY A 440 -21.20 14.70 -9.51
CA GLY A 440 -20.50 15.91 -9.92
C GLY A 440 -21.02 16.58 -11.20
N GLN A 441 -22.01 16.00 -11.89
CA GLN A 441 -22.64 16.66 -13.04
C GLN A 441 -23.41 17.90 -12.59
N ALA A 442 -23.27 19.02 -13.30
CA ALA A 442 -24.04 20.22 -13.01
C ALA A 442 -25.54 19.94 -13.20
N ALA A 443 -26.32 20.08 -12.12
CA ALA A 443 -27.77 19.94 -12.17
C ALA A 443 -28.45 21.26 -12.50
N SER A 444 -29.52 21.19 -13.28
CA SER A 444 -30.44 22.32 -13.48
C SER A 444 -31.47 22.38 -12.35
N PRO A 445 -32.02 23.56 -12.05
CA PRO A 445 -33.16 23.68 -11.14
C PRO A 445 -34.32 22.76 -11.53
N LEU A 446 -35.00 22.18 -10.55
CA LEU A 446 -36.16 21.33 -10.78
C LEU A 446 -37.29 22.14 -11.43
N THR A 447 -38.00 21.50 -12.35
CA THR A 447 -39.13 22.10 -13.07
C THR A 447 -40.38 21.23 -12.93
N ALA A 448 -41.54 21.89 -12.90
CA ALA A 448 -42.85 21.25 -12.86
C ALA A 448 -43.82 22.08 -13.69
N THR A 449 -44.79 21.42 -14.31
CA THR A 449 -45.86 22.10 -15.05
C THR A 449 -47.04 22.35 -14.10
N GLY A 450 -47.27 23.61 -13.77
CA GLY A 450 -48.34 24.04 -12.86
C GLY A 450 -48.36 25.56 -12.66
N THR A 451 -49.34 26.07 -11.91
CA THR A 451 -49.47 27.52 -11.61
C THR A 451 -48.84 27.87 -10.26
N SER A 452 -47.98 28.89 -10.20
CA SER A 452 -47.35 29.34 -8.95
C SER A 452 -46.68 28.21 -8.16
N VAL A 453 -45.85 27.41 -8.84
CA VAL A 453 -45.24 26.20 -8.27
C VAL A 453 -44.33 26.55 -7.08
N ARG A 454 -44.44 25.76 -6.01
CA ARG A 454 -43.49 25.77 -4.88
C ARG A 454 -42.87 24.40 -4.67
N TRP A 455 -41.62 24.40 -4.23
CA TRP A 455 -40.80 23.20 -4.03
C TRP A 455 -40.51 22.94 -2.56
N TYR A 456 -40.43 21.66 -2.21
CA TYR A 456 -40.18 21.17 -0.85
C TYR A 456 -39.23 19.98 -0.87
N THR A 457 -38.49 19.82 0.23
CA THR A 457 -37.59 18.68 0.49
C THR A 457 -38.23 17.59 1.35
N SER A 458 -39.48 17.78 1.81
CA SER A 458 -40.23 16.85 2.68
C SER A 458 -41.62 16.57 2.13
N ALA A 459 -42.21 15.42 2.47
CA ALA A 459 -43.57 15.04 2.06
C ALA A 459 -44.65 15.88 2.77
N THR A 460 -44.40 16.35 4.00
CA THR A 460 -45.29 17.22 4.79
C THR A 460 -44.49 18.28 5.55
N GLY A 461 -45.12 19.41 5.88
CA GLY A 461 -44.48 20.53 6.57
C GLY A 461 -43.36 21.22 5.75
N GLY A 462 -42.56 22.07 6.41
CA GLY A 462 -41.46 22.82 5.78
C GLY A 462 -41.91 24.03 4.96
N THR A 463 -40.99 24.95 4.71
CA THR A 463 -41.23 26.18 3.95
C THR A 463 -40.97 25.94 2.48
N GLY A 464 -41.97 26.18 1.62
CA GLY A 464 -41.81 26.02 0.18
C GLY A 464 -40.91 27.11 -0.40
N VAL A 465 -40.10 26.78 -1.41
CA VAL A 465 -39.26 27.74 -2.13
C VAL A 465 -39.65 27.81 -3.61
N SER A 466 -39.28 28.87 -4.31
CA SER A 466 -39.60 29.05 -5.74
C SER A 466 -38.79 28.13 -6.65
N SER A 467 -37.65 27.61 -6.19
CA SER A 467 -36.74 26.77 -6.97
C SER A 467 -35.84 25.94 -6.06
N ILE A 468 -35.53 24.70 -6.48
CA ILE A 468 -34.52 23.84 -5.87
C ILE A 468 -33.60 23.34 -6.97
N THR A 469 -32.29 23.50 -6.80
CA THR A 469 -31.29 22.77 -7.60
C THR A 469 -30.83 21.55 -6.78
N PRO A 470 -31.03 20.31 -7.26
CA PRO A 470 -30.66 19.12 -6.52
C PRO A 470 -29.13 18.99 -6.46
N SER A 471 -28.62 18.47 -5.34
CA SER A 471 -27.19 18.17 -5.22
C SER A 471 -26.86 16.88 -5.97
N THR A 472 -25.76 16.90 -6.73
CA THR A 472 -25.20 15.73 -7.42
C THR A 472 -23.88 15.28 -6.78
N ALA A 473 -23.54 15.77 -5.59
CA ALA A 473 -22.26 15.49 -4.94
C ALA A 473 -22.10 14.02 -4.51
N THR A 474 -23.21 13.35 -4.20
CA THR A 474 -23.23 11.95 -3.74
C THR A 474 -24.23 11.14 -4.55
N ALA A 475 -23.85 9.89 -4.85
CA ALA A 475 -24.75 8.96 -5.51
C ALA A 475 -25.90 8.57 -4.58
N GLY A 476 -27.10 8.40 -5.14
CA GLY A 476 -28.30 8.07 -4.38
C GLY A 476 -29.57 8.50 -5.09
N THR A 477 -30.71 8.17 -4.48
CA THR A 477 -32.03 8.63 -4.91
C THR A 477 -32.55 9.64 -3.90
N PHE A 478 -32.83 10.85 -4.38
CA PHE A 478 -33.35 11.95 -3.57
C PHE A 478 -34.77 12.28 -4.02
N THR A 479 -35.68 12.49 -3.07
CA THR A 479 -37.08 12.81 -3.37
C THR A 479 -37.34 14.27 -3.00
N TYR A 480 -37.89 15.02 -3.95
CA TYR A 480 -38.42 16.36 -3.73
C TYR A 480 -39.90 16.39 -4.03
N TYR A 481 -40.55 17.49 -3.70
CA TYR A 481 -41.98 17.64 -3.84
C TYR A 481 -42.34 18.99 -4.42
N ALA A 482 -43.35 19.03 -5.28
CA ALA A 482 -43.89 20.25 -5.87
C ALA A 482 -45.38 20.40 -5.55
N THR A 483 -45.82 21.62 -5.26
CA THR A 483 -47.23 21.98 -5.22
C THR A 483 -47.52 23.02 -6.30
N GLN A 484 -48.80 23.25 -6.58
CA GLN A 484 -49.24 24.42 -7.34
C GLN A 484 -50.34 25.15 -6.59
N THR A 485 -50.50 26.44 -6.85
CA THR A 485 -51.56 27.26 -6.26
C THR A 485 -52.52 27.71 -7.35
N ILE A 486 -53.77 27.27 -7.24
CA ILE A 486 -54.85 27.63 -8.16
C ILE A 486 -56.00 28.20 -7.33
N ALA A 487 -56.53 29.36 -7.75
CA ALA A 487 -57.62 30.07 -7.05
C ALA A 487 -57.35 30.27 -5.53
N GLY A 488 -56.08 30.53 -5.17
CA GLY A 488 -55.65 30.74 -3.78
C GLY A 488 -55.43 29.46 -2.96
N CYS A 489 -55.73 28.28 -3.50
CA CYS A 489 -55.53 27.02 -2.80
C CYS A 489 -54.30 26.27 -3.34
N GLU A 490 -53.39 25.94 -2.43
CA GLU A 490 -52.26 25.07 -2.72
C GLU A 490 -52.73 23.62 -2.84
N SER A 491 -52.26 22.93 -3.89
CA SER A 491 -52.55 21.51 -4.14
C SER A 491 -51.84 20.61 -3.13
N SER A 492 -52.18 19.32 -3.15
CA SER A 492 -51.30 18.30 -2.58
C SER A 492 -49.94 18.27 -3.30
N ARG A 493 -48.93 17.66 -2.67
CA ARG A 493 -47.56 17.57 -3.18
C ARG A 493 -47.42 16.45 -4.22
N ALA A 494 -46.93 16.77 -5.42
CA ALA A 494 -46.40 15.81 -6.40
C ALA A 494 -44.96 15.44 -6.02
N SER A 495 -44.62 14.16 -5.97
CA SER A 495 -43.24 13.71 -5.74
C SER A 495 -42.44 13.66 -7.04
N ILE A 496 -41.21 14.18 -7.00
CA ILE A 496 -40.20 14.03 -8.04
C ILE A 496 -39.01 13.26 -7.48
N THR A 497 -38.48 12.31 -8.23
CA THR A 497 -37.27 11.59 -7.86
C THR A 497 -36.09 12.06 -8.71
N VAL A 498 -34.97 12.32 -8.04
CA VAL A 498 -33.68 12.64 -8.67
C VAL A 498 -32.71 11.52 -8.33
N THR A 499 -32.24 10.79 -9.34
CA THR A 499 -31.27 9.71 -9.15
C THR A 499 -29.89 10.16 -9.60
N VAL A 500 -28.90 10.07 -8.71
CA VAL A 500 -27.50 10.39 -8.99
C VAL A 500 -26.70 9.09 -9.04
N HIS A 501 -26.10 8.78 -10.19
CA HIS A 501 -25.32 7.57 -10.40
C HIS A 501 -23.81 7.83 -10.24
N ALA A 502 -23.10 6.92 -9.58
CA ALA A 502 -21.64 6.94 -9.51
C ALA A 502 -21.02 6.41 -10.82
N ALA A 503 -19.86 6.95 -11.19
CA ALA A 503 -19.05 6.41 -12.27
C ALA A 503 -18.52 5.00 -11.91
N PRO A 504 -18.35 4.10 -12.89
CA PRO A 504 -17.74 2.79 -12.68
C PRO A 504 -16.32 2.90 -12.13
N SER A 505 -16.02 2.17 -11.06
CA SER A 505 -14.68 2.07 -10.48
C SER A 505 -14.36 0.61 -10.18
N ILE A 506 -13.23 0.12 -10.68
CA ILE A 506 -12.77 -1.26 -10.47
C ILE A 506 -12.16 -1.35 -9.06
N THR A 507 -12.83 -2.09 -8.18
CA THR A 507 -12.40 -2.28 -6.78
C THR A 507 -11.62 -3.56 -6.57
N LYS A 508 -11.73 -4.53 -7.51
CA LYS A 508 -10.91 -5.74 -7.55
C LYS A 508 -10.62 -6.10 -9.00
N ASN A 509 -9.33 -6.16 -9.34
CA ASN A 509 -8.86 -6.66 -10.63
C ASN A 509 -8.89 -8.20 -10.67
N PRO A 510 -8.93 -8.81 -11.87
CA PRO A 510 -8.76 -10.24 -11.98
C PRO A 510 -7.33 -10.62 -11.58
N VAL A 511 -7.17 -11.82 -11.03
CA VAL A 511 -5.87 -12.37 -10.64
C VAL A 511 -5.53 -13.53 -11.56
N ASN A 512 -4.23 -13.80 -11.72
CA ASN A 512 -3.78 -14.96 -12.48
C ASN A 512 -4.41 -16.24 -11.91
N ASP A 513 -4.77 -17.16 -12.79
CA ASP A 513 -5.36 -18.44 -12.42
C ASP A 513 -4.54 -19.57 -13.03
N THR A 514 -4.41 -20.67 -12.30
CA THR A 514 -3.74 -21.88 -12.76
C THR A 514 -4.76 -23.00 -12.82
N ALA A 515 -4.97 -23.56 -14.01
CA ALA A 515 -5.95 -24.62 -14.22
C ALA A 515 -5.32 -25.83 -14.90
N CYS A 516 -5.88 -27.01 -14.61
CA CYS A 516 -5.47 -28.24 -15.27
C CYS A 516 -6.07 -28.33 -16.67
N VAL A 517 -5.38 -29.03 -17.57
CA VAL A 517 -5.93 -29.35 -18.88
C VAL A 517 -7.30 -30.04 -18.74
N ASN A 518 -8.25 -29.64 -19.57
CA ASN A 518 -9.65 -30.09 -19.58
C ASN A 518 -10.48 -29.73 -18.33
N THR A 519 -9.99 -28.86 -17.44
CA THR A 519 -10.81 -28.27 -16.36
C THR A 519 -11.21 -26.84 -16.71
N ALA A 520 -12.01 -26.20 -15.84
CA ALA A 520 -12.37 -24.79 -16.00
C ALA A 520 -11.41 -23.88 -15.22
N ALA A 521 -11.16 -22.67 -15.75
CA ALA A 521 -10.50 -21.56 -15.05
C ALA A 521 -11.49 -20.39 -14.88
N THR A 522 -11.33 -19.57 -13.85
CA THR A 522 -12.24 -18.44 -13.60
C THR A 522 -11.51 -17.14 -13.29
N PHE A 523 -11.93 -16.07 -13.95
CA PHE A 523 -11.43 -14.72 -13.71
C PHE A 523 -12.59 -13.84 -13.23
N SER A 524 -12.45 -13.23 -12.06
CA SER A 524 -13.49 -12.38 -11.48
C SER A 524 -12.97 -10.98 -11.19
N ILE A 525 -13.85 -10.00 -11.35
CA ILE A 525 -13.60 -8.61 -10.96
C ILE A 525 -14.68 -8.16 -9.97
N ALA A 526 -14.37 -7.09 -9.23
CA ALA A 526 -15.38 -6.34 -8.50
C ALA A 526 -15.35 -4.88 -8.95
N VAL A 527 -16.54 -4.31 -9.15
CA VAL A 527 -16.73 -2.97 -9.70
C VAL A 527 -17.83 -2.29 -8.91
N SER A 528 -17.60 -1.05 -8.48
CA SER A 528 -18.63 -0.17 -7.93
C SER A 528 -19.15 0.79 -9.02
N GLY A 529 -20.39 1.25 -8.89
CA GLY A 529 -21.03 2.11 -9.89
C GLY A 529 -22.42 1.59 -10.29
N GLY A 530 -23.19 2.43 -10.99
CA GLY A 530 -24.53 2.07 -11.47
C GLY A 530 -24.56 1.74 -12.96
N ASN A 531 -25.50 0.88 -13.37
CA ASN A 531 -25.73 0.50 -14.78
C ASN A 531 -24.47 0.00 -15.50
N LEU A 532 -23.78 -0.97 -14.89
CA LEU A 532 -22.53 -1.52 -15.40
C LEU A 532 -22.77 -2.49 -16.56
N THR A 533 -21.93 -2.43 -17.59
CA THR A 533 -21.80 -3.49 -18.59
C THR A 533 -20.36 -3.99 -18.64
N TYR A 534 -20.21 -5.27 -18.96
CA TYR A 534 -18.94 -5.98 -18.94
C TYR A 534 -18.65 -6.53 -20.34
N GLN A 535 -17.39 -6.49 -20.73
CA GLN A 535 -16.90 -7.12 -21.94
C GLN A 535 -15.52 -7.70 -21.66
N TRP A 536 -15.45 -9.02 -21.50
CA TRP A 536 -14.15 -9.69 -21.38
C TRP A 536 -13.40 -9.68 -22.72
N GLN A 537 -12.09 -9.58 -22.62
CA GLN A 537 -11.14 -9.58 -23.71
C GLN A 537 -10.03 -10.59 -23.44
N GLU A 538 -9.50 -11.20 -24.49
CA GLU A 538 -8.31 -12.05 -24.45
C GLU A 538 -7.16 -11.43 -25.24
N ASP A 539 -5.93 -11.72 -24.85
CA ASP A 539 -4.71 -11.39 -25.59
C ASP A 539 -3.84 -12.63 -25.75
N LEU A 540 -3.57 -12.99 -27.00
CA LEU A 540 -2.78 -14.15 -27.42
C LEU A 540 -1.33 -13.77 -27.78
N GLY A 541 -0.91 -12.53 -27.46
CA GLY A 541 0.39 -11.95 -27.79
C GLY A 541 0.35 -10.85 -28.85
N THR A 542 -0.83 -10.49 -29.37
CA THR A 542 -1.02 -9.47 -30.42
C THR A 542 -1.89 -8.30 -29.97
N GLY A 543 -2.25 -8.24 -28.69
CA GLY A 543 -3.15 -7.24 -28.11
C GLY A 543 -4.53 -7.80 -27.78
N PHE A 544 -5.27 -7.06 -26.97
CA PHE A 544 -6.57 -7.48 -26.45
C PHE A 544 -7.71 -7.35 -27.47
N VAL A 545 -8.47 -8.43 -27.64
CA VAL A 545 -9.66 -8.51 -28.49
C VAL A 545 -10.89 -8.94 -27.68
N ASN A 546 -12.08 -8.45 -28.06
CA ASN A 546 -13.34 -8.86 -27.42
C ASN A 546 -13.63 -10.34 -27.71
N ILE A 547 -13.91 -11.10 -26.66
CA ILE A 547 -14.41 -12.47 -26.79
C ILE A 547 -15.94 -12.49 -26.72
N SER A 548 -16.54 -13.63 -27.04
CA SER A 548 -17.99 -13.87 -27.00
C SER A 548 -18.28 -15.22 -26.33
N ASN A 549 -19.42 -15.35 -25.66
CA ASN A 549 -19.82 -16.63 -25.07
C ASN A 549 -19.90 -17.72 -26.16
N ASN A 550 -19.24 -18.85 -25.93
CA ASN A 550 -19.21 -20.02 -26.81
C ASN A 550 -18.90 -21.29 -25.97
N ALA A 551 -18.47 -22.38 -26.60
CA ALA A 551 -18.13 -23.61 -25.88
C ALA A 551 -16.89 -23.48 -24.96
N ILE A 552 -16.02 -22.50 -25.23
CA ILE A 552 -14.80 -22.21 -24.46
C ILE A 552 -15.12 -21.15 -23.40
N PHE A 553 -15.75 -20.03 -23.76
CA PHE A 553 -15.99 -18.92 -22.84
C PHE A 553 -17.44 -18.83 -22.38
N SER A 554 -17.66 -18.67 -21.08
CA SER A 554 -18.96 -18.33 -20.49
C SER A 554 -18.83 -17.18 -19.50
N GLY A 555 -19.88 -16.38 -19.33
CA GLY A 555 -19.86 -15.21 -18.43
C GLY A 555 -19.16 -13.96 -19.00
N VAL A 556 -18.92 -13.90 -20.32
CA VAL A 556 -18.19 -12.82 -21.02
C VAL A 556 -18.79 -11.41 -20.82
N ASN A 557 -20.08 -11.30 -20.51
CA ASN A 557 -20.74 -10.03 -20.21
C ASN A 557 -21.16 -9.90 -18.74
N THR A 558 -20.44 -10.58 -17.85
CA THR A 558 -20.67 -10.54 -16.40
C THR A 558 -19.37 -10.24 -15.65
N ALA A 559 -19.45 -10.05 -14.33
CA ALA A 559 -18.28 -9.82 -13.48
C ALA A 559 -17.32 -11.02 -13.39
N THR A 560 -17.71 -12.20 -13.89
CA THR A 560 -16.89 -13.41 -13.88
C THR A 560 -16.85 -14.04 -15.26
N LEU A 561 -15.65 -14.23 -15.80
CA LEU A 561 -15.37 -15.05 -16.96
C LEU A 561 -15.01 -16.47 -16.52
N THR A 562 -15.56 -17.46 -17.18
CA THR A 562 -15.14 -18.86 -17.08
C THR A 562 -14.58 -19.31 -18.42
N VAL A 563 -13.37 -19.87 -18.39
CA VAL A 563 -12.75 -20.57 -19.51
C VAL A 563 -12.97 -22.07 -19.29
N ASN A 564 -13.88 -22.66 -20.06
CA ASN A 564 -14.24 -24.06 -20.00
C ASN A 564 -13.25 -24.90 -20.81
N ASN A 565 -12.99 -26.14 -20.37
CA ASN A 565 -12.15 -27.11 -21.07
C ASN A 565 -10.79 -26.52 -21.50
N VAL A 566 -10.03 -26.02 -20.53
CA VAL A 566 -8.73 -25.37 -20.75
C VAL A 566 -7.77 -26.29 -21.51
N LEU A 567 -7.16 -25.80 -22.59
CA LEU A 567 -6.16 -26.53 -23.37
C LEU A 567 -4.75 -26.02 -23.04
N LEU A 568 -3.73 -26.87 -23.18
CA LEU A 568 -2.32 -26.48 -22.92
C LEU A 568 -1.88 -25.27 -23.78
N ALA A 569 -2.45 -25.12 -24.98
CA ALA A 569 -2.20 -23.99 -25.87
C ALA A 569 -2.64 -22.63 -25.30
N TYR A 570 -3.50 -22.61 -24.27
CA TYR A 570 -3.99 -21.38 -23.64
C TYR A 570 -3.05 -20.87 -22.54
N SER A 571 -1.99 -21.61 -22.21
CA SER A 571 -1.01 -21.18 -21.21
C SER A 571 -0.32 -19.89 -21.65
N GLY A 572 -0.36 -18.88 -20.79
CA GLY A 572 0.18 -17.55 -21.06
C GLY A 572 -0.83 -16.56 -21.64
N TYR A 573 -2.05 -16.99 -22.00
CA TYR A 573 -3.08 -16.06 -22.47
C TYR A 573 -3.46 -15.08 -21.36
N LEU A 574 -3.67 -13.82 -21.72
CA LEU A 574 -4.08 -12.77 -20.79
C LEU A 574 -5.56 -12.46 -20.97
N PHE A 575 -6.27 -12.31 -19.86
CA PHE A 575 -7.67 -11.92 -19.83
C PHE A 575 -7.84 -10.60 -19.08
N ARG A 576 -8.64 -9.69 -19.63
CA ARG A 576 -9.07 -8.48 -18.92
C ARG A 576 -10.53 -8.20 -19.21
N CYS A 577 -11.18 -7.43 -18.34
CA CYS A 577 -12.55 -7.00 -18.56
C CYS A 577 -12.58 -5.50 -18.87
N VAL A 578 -13.36 -5.11 -19.86
CA VAL A 578 -13.63 -3.71 -20.19
C VAL A 578 -15.00 -3.33 -19.66
N ILE A 579 -15.04 -2.31 -18.81
CA ILE A 579 -16.23 -1.91 -18.07
C ILE A 579 -16.75 -0.62 -18.68
N SER A 580 -18.05 -0.52 -18.87
CA SER A 580 -18.71 0.76 -19.11
C SER A 580 -19.90 0.93 -18.18
N GLY A 581 -20.38 2.16 -18.06
CA GLY A 581 -21.60 2.46 -17.32
C GLY A 581 -22.13 3.84 -17.67
N LEU A 582 -23.35 4.14 -17.21
CA LEU A 582 -24.09 5.36 -17.57
C LEU A 582 -23.27 6.65 -17.38
N CYS A 583 -22.42 6.67 -16.34
CA CYS A 583 -21.65 7.84 -15.94
C CYS A 583 -20.16 7.76 -16.26
N ALA A 584 -19.79 6.91 -17.22
CA ALA A 584 -18.42 6.81 -17.71
C ALA A 584 -18.27 7.55 -19.05
N SER A 585 -17.35 8.51 -19.12
CA SER A 585 -17.02 9.20 -20.37
C SER A 585 -16.25 8.32 -21.37
N ALA A 586 -15.65 7.23 -20.88
CA ALA A 586 -14.93 6.22 -21.66
C ALA A 586 -15.01 4.87 -20.95
N THR A 587 -14.79 3.78 -21.70
CA THR A 587 -14.67 2.44 -21.12
C THR A 587 -13.42 2.32 -20.25
N THR A 588 -13.53 1.68 -19.08
CA THR A 588 -12.42 1.45 -18.15
C THR A 588 -11.96 0.00 -18.24
N PRO A 589 -10.77 -0.29 -18.79
CA PRO A 589 -10.21 -1.64 -18.76
C PRO A 589 -9.69 -1.99 -17.35
N SER A 590 -9.91 -3.23 -16.92
CA SER A 590 -9.23 -3.81 -15.76
C SER A 590 -7.75 -4.04 -16.06
N ALA A 591 -6.96 -4.29 -15.01
CA ALA A 591 -5.70 -4.98 -15.17
C ALA A 591 -5.93 -6.38 -15.78
N SER A 592 -4.90 -6.92 -16.41
CA SER A 592 -4.95 -8.25 -17.02
C SER A 592 -4.51 -9.35 -16.05
N ALA A 593 -5.12 -10.52 -16.17
CA ALA A 593 -4.75 -11.74 -15.49
C ALA A 593 -4.27 -12.80 -16.48
N ARG A 594 -3.22 -13.56 -16.12
CA ARG A 594 -2.68 -14.66 -16.92
C ARG A 594 -3.36 -15.98 -16.57
N LEU A 595 -3.66 -16.80 -17.58
CA LEU A 595 -3.98 -18.21 -17.42
C LEU A 595 -2.71 -19.05 -17.54
N ASP A 596 -2.37 -19.81 -16.50
CA ASP A 596 -1.36 -20.85 -16.56
C ASP A 596 -2.03 -22.22 -16.67
N VAL A 597 -1.55 -23.06 -17.59
CA VAL A 597 -2.15 -24.39 -17.81
C VAL A 597 -1.18 -25.48 -17.37
N SER A 598 -1.63 -26.24 -16.38
CA SER A 598 -0.93 -27.39 -15.83
C SER A 598 -1.48 -28.71 -16.38
N TYR A 599 -0.68 -29.76 -16.32
CA TYR A 599 -1.07 -31.11 -16.72
C TYR A 599 -0.54 -32.14 -15.71
N PRO A 600 -1.19 -33.31 -15.58
CA PRO A 600 -0.75 -34.35 -14.66
C PRO A 600 0.70 -34.78 -14.93
N PRO A 601 1.50 -35.05 -13.90
CA PRO A 601 2.88 -35.43 -14.09
C PRO A 601 2.98 -36.84 -14.69
N SER A 602 4.05 -37.11 -15.43
CA SER A 602 4.33 -38.42 -16.01
C SER A 602 5.80 -38.79 -15.89
N ILE A 603 6.08 -39.97 -15.34
CA ILE A 603 7.42 -40.52 -15.15
C ILE A 603 7.94 -41.04 -16.49
N THR A 604 9.13 -40.56 -16.86
CA THR A 604 9.83 -40.92 -18.11
C THR A 604 11.09 -41.74 -17.86
N LEU A 605 11.61 -41.75 -16.63
CA LEU A 605 12.69 -42.62 -16.19
C LEU A 605 12.36 -43.21 -14.83
N ASN A 606 12.28 -44.54 -14.79
CA ASN A 606 12.06 -45.32 -13.57
C ASN A 606 13.38 -45.58 -12.83
N PRO A 607 13.33 -45.82 -11.50
CA PRO A 607 14.52 -46.16 -10.74
C PRO A 607 14.96 -47.59 -11.03
N ALA A 608 16.27 -47.84 -10.99
CA ALA A 608 16.85 -49.15 -11.25
C ALA A 608 17.10 -49.94 -9.96
N ASN A 609 17.07 -51.28 -10.07
CA ASN A 609 17.50 -52.17 -8.99
C ASN A 609 18.99 -51.95 -8.69
N THR A 610 19.38 -52.02 -7.42
CA THR A 610 20.77 -51.77 -6.98
C THR A 610 21.17 -52.63 -5.78
N ILE A 611 22.47 -52.87 -5.65
CA ILE A 611 23.08 -53.50 -4.48
C ILE A 611 23.86 -52.42 -3.74
N VAL A 612 23.51 -52.19 -2.47
CA VAL A 612 24.18 -51.20 -1.61
C VAL A 612 24.92 -51.91 -0.51
N CYS A 613 26.16 -51.52 -0.30
CA CYS A 613 27.01 -52.14 0.70
C CYS A 613 26.79 -51.50 2.07
N VAL A 614 26.80 -52.32 3.13
CA VAL A 614 26.63 -51.83 4.50
C VAL A 614 27.66 -50.71 4.79
N GLY A 615 27.16 -49.57 5.25
CA GLY A 615 27.95 -48.37 5.57
C GLY A 615 28.29 -47.48 4.38
N LEU A 616 27.95 -47.84 3.14
CA LEU A 616 28.12 -46.99 1.96
C LEU A 616 26.84 -46.24 1.58
N ASN A 617 26.97 -45.25 0.71
CA ASN A 617 25.86 -44.44 0.21
C ASN A 617 25.45 -44.90 -1.20
N ASP A 618 24.18 -44.73 -1.56
CA ASP A 618 23.67 -44.92 -2.93
C ASP A 618 22.54 -43.94 -3.25
N THR A 619 22.10 -43.85 -4.51
CA THR A 619 21.02 -42.96 -4.93
C THR A 619 20.08 -43.63 -5.93
N LEU A 620 18.79 -43.66 -5.60
CA LEU A 620 17.73 -43.99 -6.56
C LEU A 620 17.23 -42.73 -7.25
N ARG A 621 16.94 -42.81 -8.54
CA ARG A 621 16.54 -41.65 -9.35
C ARG A 621 15.29 -41.93 -10.18
N VAL A 622 14.41 -40.93 -10.25
CA VAL A 622 13.34 -40.83 -11.25
C VAL A 622 13.50 -39.57 -12.09
N THR A 623 12.92 -39.56 -13.29
CA THR A 623 12.69 -38.33 -14.07
C THR A 623 11.23 -38.27 -14.47
N ALA A 624 10.58 -37.14 -14.26
CA ALA A 624 9.18 -36.92 -14.60
C ALA A 624 9.00 -35.62 -15.40
N THR A 625 8.00 -35.60 -16.27
CA THR A 625 7.50 -34.43 -16.98
C THR A 625 6.25 -33.90 -16.28
N GLY A 626 5.96 -32.62 -16.42
CA GLY A 626 4.92 -31.92 -15.65
C GLY A 626 5.47 -30.61 -15.09
N ILE A 627 4.58 -29.78 -14.57
CA ILE A 627 4.95 -28.55 -13.87
C ILE A 627 4.61 -28.67 -12.37
N ASN A 628 5.41 -28.02 -11.52
CA ASN A 628 5.30 -28.07 -10.06
C ASN A 628 5.18 -29.48 -9.47
N ILE A 629 6.03 -30.40 -9.95
CA ILE A 629 6.00 -31.81 -9.55
C ILE A 629 6.50 -31.98 -8.11
N ASN A 630 5.67 -32.59 -7.28
CA ASN A 630 6.02 -33.12 -5.97
C ASN A 630 6.39 -34.60 -6.09
N TYR A 631 7.33 -35.05 -5.26
CA TYR A 631 7.79 -36.43 -5.23
C TYR A 631 7.51 -37.02 -3.84
N GLN A 632 7.21 -38.30 -3.79
CA GLN A 632 7.12 -39.06 -2.54
C GLN A 632 7.66 -40.46 -2.77
N TRP A 633 8.85 -40.73 -2.23
CA TRP A 633 9.40 -42.07 -2.21
C TRP A 633 8.68 -42.93 -1.18
N GLN A 634 8.42 -44.18 -1.55
CA GLN A 634 7.82 -45.20 -0.70
C GLN A 634 8.73 -46.42 -0.63
N LEU A 635 8.74 -47.07 0.53
CA LEU A 635 9.44 -48.33 0.77
C LEU A 635 8.43 -49.40 1.15
N LYS A 636 8.64 -50.61 0.64
CA LYS A 636 8.04 -51.84 1.12
C LYS A 636 9.15 -52.79 1.56
N ASN A 637 9.24 -53.02 2.86
CA ASN A 637 10.17 -53.99 3.47
C ASN A 637 9.37 -55.09 4.19
N GLY A 638 8.71 -55.95 3.40
CA GLY A 638 7.69 -56.90 3.85
C GLY A 638 6.34 -56.22 4.14
N GLY A 639 5.28 -56.57 3.41
CA GLY A 639 3.94 -55.98 3.60
C GLY A 639 3.51 -54.98 2.50
N THR A 640 3.01 -53.80 2.89
CA THR A 640 2.54 -52.73 1.98
C THR A 640 3.56 -51.59 1.86
N TYR A 641 3.41 -50.74 0.85
CA TYR A 641 4.23 -49.54 0.68
C TYR A 641 3.89 -48.47 1.71
N THR A 642 4.90 -47.87 2.33
CA THR A 642 4.78 -46.74 3.24
C THR A 642 5.60 -45.55 2.75
N ASN A 643 5.13 -44.32 3.00
CA ASN A 643 5.87 -43.11 2.66
C ASN A 643 7.15 -43.03 3.49
N LEU A 644 8.28 -42.85 2.81
CA LEU A 644 9.55 -42.57 3.45
C LEU A 644 9.59 -41.11 3.93
N ALA A 645 10.20 -40.91 5.10
CA ALA A 645 10.53 -39.60 5.65
C ALA A 645 12.05 -39.40 5.65
N ASN A 646 12.50 -38.16 5.53
CA ASN A 646 13.91 -37.84 5.66
C ASN A 646 14.39 -38.23 7.07
N SER A 647 15.54 -38.89 7.14
CA SER A 647 16.18 -39.41 8.34
C SER A 647 17.69 -39.44 8.14
N THR A 648 18.42 -40.05 9.07
CA THR A 648 19.86 -40.30 8.88
C THR A 648 20.14 -41.32 7.77
N LEU A 649 19.20 -42.23 7.49
CA LEU A 649 19.33 -43.28 6.48
C LEU A 649 18.84 -42.85 5.09
N TYR A 650 17.82 -41.97 5.04
CA TYR A 650 17.22 -41.50 3.79
C TYR A 650 17.20 -39.98 3.72
N THR A 651 17.66 -39.41 2.62
CA THR A 651 17.46 -37.99 2.33
C THR A 651 16.94 -37.81 0.90
N GLY A 652 16.31 -36.68 0.60
CA GLY A 652 15.73 -36.45 -0.74
C GLY A 652 14.43 -37.21 -1.02
N VAL A 653 13.72 -37.68 0.03
CA VAL A 653 12.47 -38.47 -0.11
C VAL A 653 11.34 -37.75 -0.85
N ASN A 654 11.42 -36.42 -0.96
CA ASN A 654 10.50 -35.58 -1.73
C ASN A 654 11.17 -34.90 -2.94
N THR A 655 12.23 -35.51 -3.48
CA THR A 655 12.94 -35.03 -4.67
C THR A 655 13.06 -36.15 -5.71
N PRO A 656 13.48 -35.84 -6.96
CA PRO A 656 13.72 -36.86 -7.99
C PRO A 656 14.78 -37.89 -7.59
N ASN A 657 15.65 -37.57 -6.62
CA ASN A 657 16.74 -38.43 -6.16
C ASN A 657 16.52 -38.80 -4.68
N LEU A 658 16.36 -40.09 -4.40
CA LEU A 658 16.40 -40.62 -3.03
C LEU A 658 17.84 -41.05 -2.71
N TYR A 659 18.46 -40.38 -1.75
CA TYR A 659 19.79 -40.71 -1.26
C TYR A 659 19.68 -41.66 -0.07
N ILE A 660 20.35 -42.81 -0.14
CA ILE A 660 20.53 -43.76 0.94
C ILE A 660 21.92 -43.51 1.51
N THR A 661 22.03 -43.16 2.80
CA THR A 661 23.29 -42.79 3.44
C THR A 661 23.67 -43.82 4.49
N SER A 662 24.92 -44.28 4.50
CA SER A 662 25.46 -45.26 5.45
C SER A 662 24.54 -46.47 5.59
N ALA A 663 24.26 -47.14 4.47
CA ALA A 663 23.19 -48.12 4.36
C ALA A 663 23.29 -49.22 5.43
N THR A 664 22.15 -49.59 6.01
CA THR A 664 22.01 -50.70 6.96
C THR A 664 21.04 -51.73 6.39
N VAL A 665 20.92 -52.91 7.00
CA VAL A 665 19.97 -53.94 6.56
C VAL A 665 18.50 -53.46 6.50
N ALA A 666 18.17 -52.39 7.22
CA ALA A 666 16.85 -51.76 7.17
C ALA A 666 16.54 -51.04 5.84
N ALA A 667 17.57 -50.77 5.02
CA ALA A 667 17.44 -50.21 3.67
C ALA A 667 17.21 -51.27 2.57
N ALA A 668 17.12 -52.54 2.93
CA ALA A 668 16.68 -53.55 1.96
C ALA A 668 15.17 -53.43 1.72
N GLY A 669 14.74 -53.54 0.47
CA GLY A 669 13.32 -53.60 0.12
C GLY A 669 13.00 -53.06 -1.26
N ASP A 670 11.70 -52.93 -1.53
CA ASP A 670 11.16 -52.45 -2.79
C ASP A 670 10.81 -50.96 -2.67
N TYR A 671 11.44 -50.14 -3.50
CA TYR A 671 11.26 -48.69 -3.54
C TYR A 671 10.44 -48.29 -4.77
N ARG A 672 9.58 -47.29 -4.62
CA ARG A 672 8.91 -46.62 -5.73
C ARG A 672 8.72 -45.14 -5.42
N CYS A 673 8.59 -44.31 -6.43
CA CYS A 673 8.30 -42.89 -6.28
C CYS A 673 6.90 -42.58 -6.82
N ILE A 674 6.10 -41.85 -6.05
CA ILE A 674 4.86 -41.24 -6.53
C ILE A 674 5.16 -39.80 -6.90
N VAL A 675 4.85 -39.40 -8.12
CA VAL A 675 4.93 -38.01 -8.57
C VAL A 675 3.53 -37.42 -8.69
N SER A 676 3.32 -36.23 -8.14
CA SER A 676 2.02 -35.56 -8.11
C SER A 676 2.16 -34.06 -8.33
N ASN A 677 1.13 -33.40 -8.82
CA ASN A 677 1.02 -31.94 -8.78
C ASN A 677 -0.46 -31.57 -8.52
N GLU A 678 -0.82 -30.30 -8.74
CA GLU A 678 -2.21 -29.83 -8.65
C GLU A 678 -3.18 -30.55 -9.61
N CYS A 679 -2.67 -31.25 -10.63
CA CYS A 679 -3.45 -31.99 -11.61
C CYS A 679 -3.41 -33.50 -11.37
N ASN A 680 -4.61 -34.07 -11.25
CA ASN A 680 -4.80 -35.51 -11.11
C ASN A 680 -4.91 -36.22 -12.47
N PRO A 681 -4.52 -37.51 -12.57
CA PRO A 681 -3.99 -38.35 -11.49
C PRO A 681 -2.48 -38.19 -11.27
N PRO A 682 -1.96 -38.50 -10.06
CA PRO A 682 -0.53 -38.69 -9.86
C PRO A 682 -0.03 -39.93 -10.62
N ASP A 683 1.26 -39.97 -10.93
CA ASP A 683 1.93 -41.10 -11.57
C ASP A 683 2.83 -41.84 -10.57
N THR A 684 2.98 -43.16 -10.72
CA THR A 684 3.75 -44.01 -9.79
C THR A 684 4.81 -44.78 -10.56
N SER A 685 6.07 -44.69 -10.11
CA SER A 685 7.18 -45.34 -10.80
C SER A 685 7.07 -46.86 -10.75
N ASP A 686 7.80 -47.52 -11.65
CA ASP A 686 8.14 -48.92 -11.48
C ASP A 686 8.93 -49.13 -10.17
N VAL A 687 8.99 -50.39 -9.75
CA VAL A 687 9.62 -50.80 -8.49
C VAL A 687 11.12 -51.00 -8.68
N ALA A 688 11.93 -50.36 -7.85
CA ALA A 688 13.36 -50.61 -7.70
C ALA A 688 13.63 -51.45 -6.44
N ASN A 689 14.17 -52.64 -6.61
CA ASN A 689 14.62 -53.50 -5.52
C ASN A 689 16.03 -53.08 -5.09
N VAL A 690 16.18 -52.72 -3.81
CA VAL A 690 17.46 -52.43 -3.17
C VAL A 690 17.84 -53.62 -2.30
N ARG A 691 19.00 -54.20 -2.58
CA ARG A 691 19.56 -55.29 -1.77
C ARG A 691 20.78 -54.80 -0.99
N ILE A 692 20.86 -55.16 0.29
CA ILE A 692 22.00 -54.78 1.14
C ILE A 692 23.00 -55.93 1.22
N SER A 693 24.27 -55.66 0.91
CA SER A 693 25.37 -56.65 0.95
C SER A 693 26.49 -56.19 1.90
N THR A 694 27.28 -57.12 2.43
CA THR A 694 28.41 -56.81 3.33
C THR A 694 29.72 -56.69 2.54
N ILE A 695 30.74 -56.07 3.13
CA ILE A 695 32.08 -56.02 2.51
C ILE A 695 32.80 -57.35 2.79
N ALA A 696 33.46 -57.92 1.78
CA ALA A 696 34.31 -59.10 1.96
C ALA A 696 35.45 -58.80 2.95
N ASN A 697 35.94 -59.80 3.67
CA ASN A 697 37.02 -59.63 4.65
C ASN A 697 38.14 -60.65 4.41
N ILE A 698 39.39 -60.19 4.34
CA ILE A 698 40.57 -61.06 4.44
C ILE A 698 40.90 -61.21 5.92
N TRP A 699 40.72 -62.40 6.46
CA TRP A 699 40.98 -62.65 7.89
C TRP A 699 42.30 -63.39 8.14
N ARG A 700 42.92 -63.95 7.10
CA ARG A 700 44.29 -64.47 7.18
C ARG A 700 45.13 -63.92 6.03
N GLN A 701 46.12 -63.11 6.40
CA GLN A 701 47.08 -62.52 5.49
C GLN A 701 48.25 -63.49 5.19
N PRO A 702 48.84 -63.42 3.99
CA PRO A 702 50.05 -64.16 3.64
C PRO A 702 51.30 -63.44 4.19
N GLY A 703 52.45 -64.13 4.21
CA GLY A 703 53.74 -63.57 4.65
C GLY A 703 54.86 -63.84 3.65
N ASP A 704 55.95 -63.07 3.75
CA ASP A 704 57.13 -63.15 2.88
C ASP A 704 57.78 -64.54 2.86
N GLN A 705 58.45 -64.88 1.76
CA GLN A 705 59.03 -66.20 1.52
C GLN A 705 60.54 -66.11 1.18
N TYR A 706 61.33 -67.01 1.78
CA TYR A 706 62.77 -67.16 1.55
C TYR A 706 63.06 -68.60 1.16
N LEU A 707 63.56 -68.84 -0.06
CA LEU A 707 63.75 -70.19 -0.59
C LEU A 707 64.81 -70.25 -1.69
N CYS A 708 65.30 -71.46 -1.95
CA CYS A 708 66.22 -71.72 -3.05
C CYS A 708 65.51 -71.72 -4.41
N GLN A 709 66.25 -71.41 -5.46
CA GLN A 709 65.76 -71.59 -6.83
C GLN A 709 65.35 -73.05 -7.07
N GLY A 710 64.23 -73.26 -7.75
CA GLY A 710 63.68 -74.56 -8.12
C GLY A 710 62.59 -75.08 -7.19
N VAL A 711 62.52 -74.58 -5.95
CA VAL A 711 61.58 -75.05 -4.92
C VAL A 711 60.14 -74.63 -5.27
N PRO A 712 59.14 -75.55 -5.24
CA PRO A 712 57.73 -75.20 -5.38
C PRO A 712 57.21 -74.38 -4.18
N LEU A 713 56.26 -73.48 -4.42
CA LEU A 713 55.72 -72.57 -3.41
C LEU A 713 54.21 -72.40 -3.55
N ASP A 714 53.48 -72.54 -2.45
CA ASP A 714 52.04 -72.30 -2.35
C ASP A 714 51.79 -71.01 -1.55
N LEU A 715 51.14 -70.02 -2.17
CA LEU A 715 50.73 -68.76 -1.56
C LEU A 715 49.23 -68.80 -1.28
N ASP A 716 48.85 -68.74 0.00
CA ASP A 716 47.47 -68.90 0.45
C ASP A 716 46.95 -67.66 1.20
N VAL A 717 45.72 -67.26 0.91
CA VAL A 717 45.01 -66.16 1.58
C VAL A 717 43.60 -66.62 1.93
N GLN A 718 43.13 -66.36 3.14
CA GLN A 718 41.76 -66.73 3.54
C GLN A 718 40.87 -65.50 3.65
N ALA A 719 39.77 -65.53 2.89
CA ALA A 719 38.77 -64.47 2.84
C ALA A 719 37.35 -65.04 2.97
N SER A 720 36.44 -64.26 3.55
CA SER A 720 35.02 -64.61 3.73
C SER A 720 34.11 -63.44 3.35
N GLY A 721 32.80 -63.69 3.26
CA GLY A 721 31.80 -62.70 2.85
C GLY A 721 31.35 -62.87 1.40
N PRO A 722 30.64 -61.88 0.82
CA PRO A 722 30.07 -61.96 -0.53
C PRO A 722 31.17 -61.73 -1.58
N ILE A 723 31.95 -62.77 -1.85
CA ILE A 723 33.07 -62.77 -2.80
C ILE A 723 32.58 -63.26 -4.16
N THR A 724 32.83 -62.48 -5.20
CA THR A 724 32.48 -62.80 -6.60
C THR A 724 33.67 -63.31 -7.40
N GLY A 725 34.90 -63.13 -6.91
CA GLY A 725 36.09 -63.73 -7.52
C GLY A 725 37.41 -63.42 -6.80
N PHE A 726 38.47 -64.06 -7.29
CA PHE A 726 39.85 -63.82 -6.87
C PHE A 726 40.73 -63.57 -8.11
N GLN A 727 41.81 -62.81 -7.94
CA GLN A 727 42.84 -62.62 -8.97
C GLN A 727 44.20 -62.36 -8.30
N TRP A 728 45.17 -63.23 -8.51
CA TRP A 728 46.54 -62.99 -8.10
C TRP A 728 47.21 -61.96 -9.00
N GLN A 729 48.02 -61.09 -8.40
CA GLN A 729 48.87 -60.13 -9.09
C GLN A 729 50.32 -60.29 -8.66
N MET A 730 51.23 -59.98 -9.58
CA MET A 730 52.66 -59.90 -9.33
C MET A 730 53.21 -58.54 -9.74
N ASP A 731 54.22 -58.05 -9.04
CA ASP A 731 54.98 -56.86 -9.39
C ASP A 731 56.48 -57.19 -9.38
N ASN A 732 57.13 -56.94 -10.51
CA ASN A 732 58.56 -57.15 -10.73
C ASN A 732 59.33 -55.81 -10.85
N GLY A 733 58.83 -54.74 -10.22
CA GLY A 733 59.38 -53.39 -10.29
C GLY A 733 58.80 -52.52 -11.42
N THR A 734 57.78 -53.03 -12.14
CA THR A 734 57.10 -52.31 -13.22
C THR A 734 55.61 -52.06 -12.93
N GLY A 735 55.17 -52.36 -11.71
CA GLY A 735 53.79 -52.26 -11.28
C GLY A 735 53.04 -53.59 -11.34
N TRP A 736 51.90 -53.62 -10.65
CA TRP A 736 51.06 -54.82 -10.50
C TRP A 736 50.45 -55.31 -11.81
N LYS A 737 50.66 -56.59 -12.13
CA LYS A 737 50.10 -57.29 -13.29
C LYS A 737 49.38 -58.55 -12.85
N ASN A 738 48.27 -58.88 -13.52
CA ASN A 738 47.54 -60.11 -13.24
C ASN A 738 48.38 -61.33 -13.58
N VAL A 739 48.48 -62.25 -12.63
CA VAL A 739 49.03 -63.59 -12.86
C VAL A 739 48.01 -64.37 -13.69
N ILE A 740 48.49 -65.09 -14.68
CA ILE A 740 47.68 -66.00 -15.52
C ILE A 740 48.11 -67.44 -15.25
N ASN A 741 47.19 -68.38 -15.43
CA ASN A 741 47.44 -69.81 -15.22
C ASN A 741 48.30 -70.38 -16.37
N THR A 742 49.59 -70.07 -16.35
CA THR A 742 50.62 -70.61 -17.23
C THR A 742 51.85 -70.94 -16.41
N SER A 743 52.56 -72.03 -16.73
CA SER A 743 53.77 -72.44 -16.01
C SER A 743 54.71 -71.24 -15.76
N PRO A 744 55.17 -71.02 -14.51
CA PRO A 744 55.07 -71.90 -13.35
C PRO A 744 53.81 -71.72 -12.48
N TYR A 745 52.84 -70.88 -12.87
CA TYR A 745 51.69 -70.50 -12.04
C TYR A 745 50.43 -71.34 -12.29
N SER A 746 49.72 -71.70 -11.22
CA SER A 746 48.37 -72.25 -11.26
C SER A 746 47.54 -71.80 -10.07
N GLY A 747 46.21 -71.68 -10.21
CA GLY A 747 45.36 -71.11 -9.16
C GLY A 747 45.31 -69.58 -9.14
N ALA A 748 45.65 -68.91 -10.24
CA ALA A 748 45.68 -67.45 -10.34
C ALA A 748 44.32 -66.76 -10.06
N LYS A 749 43.20 -67.48 -10.15
CA LYS A 749 41.85 -66.98 -9.79
C LYS A 749 41.23 -67.70 -8.59
N SER A 750 42.05 -68.33 -7.76
CA SER A 750 41.65 -68.92 -6.48
C SER A 750 42.32 -68.20 -5.32
N ASN A 751 41.89 -68.50 -4.10
CA ASN A 751 42.49 -68.01 -2.87
C ASN A 751 43.89 -68.62 -2.57
N LEU A 752 44.27 -69.65 -3.35
CA LEU A 752 45.57 -70.31 -3.34
C LEU A 752 46.24 -70.18 -4.71
N LEU A 753 47.43 -69.59 -4.77
CA LEU A 753 48.32 -69.60 -5.94
C LEU A 753 49.43 -70.61 -5.71
N ARG A 754 49.61 -71.53 -6.66
CA ARG A 754 50.72 -72.48 -6.67
C ARG A 754 51.75 -72.07 -7.72
N ILE A 755 53.00 -72.01 -7.31
CA ILE A 755 54.18 -71.80 -8.15
C ILE A 755 54.93 -73.13 -8.19
N SER A 756 54.86 -73.82 -9.33
CA SER A 756 55.40 -75.19 -9.47
C SER A 756 56.92 -75.25 -9.36
N SER A 757 57.61 -74.14 -9.63
CA SER A 757 59.06 -74.01 -9.45
C SER A 757 59.42 -72.53 -9.45
N VAL A 758 60.04 -72.04 -8.36
CA VAL A 758 60.51 -70.66 -8.27
C VAL A 758 61.81 -70.49 -9.06
N ASN A 759 61.89 -69.52 -9.97
CA ASN A 759 63.08 -69.29 -10.82
C ASN A 759 63.83 -68.01 -10.42
N ALA A 760 65.07 -67.84 -10.90
CA ALA A 760 65.94 -66.71 -10.55
C ALA A 760 65.31 -65.32 -10.80
N ASN A 761 64.40 -65.20 -11.78
CA ASN A 761 63.74 -63.92 -12.08
C ASN A 761 62.62 -63.55 -11.10
N MET A 762 62.35 -64.43 -10.13
CA MET A 762 61.38 -64.20 -9.06
C MET A 762 62.02 -63.61 -7.80
N ASP A 763 63.35 -63.44 -7.78
CA ASP A 763 63.98 -62.72 -6.68
C ASP A 763 63.49 -61.27 -6.63
N SER A 764 63.15 -60.80 -5.43
CA SER A 764 62.54 -59.50 -5.17
C SER A 764 61.17 -59.26 -5.84
N VAL A 765 60.53 -60.29 -6.41
CA VAL A 765 59.17 -60.18 -6.98
C VAL A 765 58.14 -60.18 -5.85
N LYS A 766 57.15 -59.29 -5.97
CA LYS A 766 56.04 -59.18 -5.04
C LYS A 766 54.80 -59.86 -5.57
N PHE A 767 54.05 -60.55 -4.72
CA PHE A 767 52.72 -61.08 -5.02
C PHE A 767 51.67 -60.48 -4.10
N ARG A 768 50.43 -60.39 -4.59
CA ARG A 768 49.24 -60.12 -3.75
C ARG A 768 48.02 -60.79 -4.35
N LEU A 769 47.06 -61.14 -3.50
CA LEU A 769 45.74 -61.57 -3.93
C LEU A 769 44.78 -60.38 -3.97
N VAL A 770 44.13 -60.21 -5.11
CA VAL A 770 42.98 -59.32 -5.29
C VAL A 770 41.72 -60.13 -5.00
N VAL A 771 40.99 -59.77 -3.94
CA VAL A 771 39.70 -60.37 -3.59
C VAL A 771 38.61 -59.44 -4.09
N ILE A 772 37.83 -59.93 -5.05
CA ILE A 772 36.76 -59.18 -5.71
C ILE A 772 35.46 -59.50 -4.96
N GLY A 773 35.00 -58.58 -4.10
CA GLY A 773 33.70 -58.67 -3.45
C GLY A 773 32.55 -58.19 -4.33
N GLU A 774 31.31 -58.50 -3.97
CA GLU A 774 30.11 -57.85 -4.54
C GLU A 774 30.15 -56.32 -4.36
N CYS A 775 30.84 -55.87 -3.30
CA CYS A 775 30.88 -54.49 -2.85
C CYS A 775 32.16 -53.75 -3.21
N LEU A 776 33.30 -54.29 -2.77
CA LEU A 776 34.60 -53.67 -2.94
C LEU A 776 35.61 -54.73 -3.33
N THR A 777 36.62 -54.28 -4.08
CA THR A 777 37.83 -55.06 -4.29
C THR A 777 38.81 -54.73 -3.16
N ILE A 778 39.26 -55.76 -2.44
CA ILE A 778 40.25 -55.64 -1.36
C ILE A 778 41.50 -56.45 -1.71
N TYR A 779 42.63 -56.08 -1.11
CA TYR A 779 43.94 -56.68 -1.42
C TYR A 779 44.51 -57.36 -0.19
N SER A 780 45.14 -58.51 -0.37
CA SER A 780 46.01 -59.07 0.66
C SER A 780 47.23 -58.17 0.88
N ASN A 781 47.96 -58.43 1.96
CA ASN A 781 49.31 -57.92 2.11
C ASN A 781 50.19 -58.38 0.92
N GLU A 782 51.21 -57.57 0.64
CA GLU A 782 52.26 -57.94 -0.32
C GLU A 782 53.09 -59.09 0.25
N ILE A 783 53.48 -60.01 -0.64
CA ILE A 783 54.34 -61.15 -0.36
C ILE A 783 55.61 -60.95 -1.16
N ASN A 784 56.73 -60.72 -0.49
CA ASN A 784 58.03 -60.64 -1.13
C ASN A 784 58.63 -62.04 -1.26
N ILE A 785 59.17 -62.37 -2.43
CA ILE A 785 59.95 -63.58 -2.68
C ILE A 785 61.43 -63.22 -2.70
N TRP A 786 62.23 -63.87 -1.86
CA TRP A 786 63.69 -63.72 -1.81
C TRP A 786 64.38 -65.05 -2.08
N LEU A 787 65.40 -65.02 -2.94
CA LEU A 787 66.23 -66.18 -3.27
C LEU A 787 67.60 -66.11 -2.59
N TYR A 788 68.13 -67.27 -2.20
CA TYR A 788 69.51 -67.38 -1.72
C TYR A 788 70.50 -67.47 -2.90
N ASP A 789 71.48 -66.56 -2.92
CA ASP A 789 72.54 -66.49 -3.93
C ASP A 789 73.59 -67.61 -3.80
N GLN A 790 74.10 -68.11 -4.94
CA GLN A 790 75.20 -69.09 -4.96
C GLN A 790 76.55 -68.44 -4.56
N PRO A 791 77.38 -69.09 -3.70
CA PRO A 791 78.75 -68.64 -3.43
C PRO A 791 79.62 -68.64 -4.69
N LYS A 792 80.34 -67.54 -4.95
CA LYS A 792 81.18 -67.37 -6.15
C LYS A 792 82.54 -66.76 -5.81
N ILE A 793 83.61 -67.26 -6.44
CA ILE A 793 84.95 -66.67 -6.38
C ILE A 793 85.01 -65.47 -7.34
N ILE A 794 85.44 -64.32 -6.83
CA ILE A 794 85.64 -63.09 -7.61
C ILE A 794 87.11 -62.71 -7.76
N THR A 795 87.99 -63.18 -6.86
CA THR A 795 89.44 -62.92 -6.95
C THR A 795 90.21 -64.18 -6.57
N GLN A 796 91.11 -64.63 -7.46
CA GLN A 796 91.97 -65.80 -7.25
C GLN A 796 93.21 -65.44 -6.40
N PRO A 797 93.74 -66.38 -5.59
CA PRO A 797 95.05 -66.21 -4.96
C PRO A 797 96.18 -66.24 -5.99
N VAL A 798 97.37 -65.78 -5.61
CA VAL A 798 98.59 -65.79 -6.45
C VAL A 798 99.74 -66.53 -5.76
N ASP A 799 100.73 -67.00 -6.53
CA ASP A 799 101.93 -67.66 -5.99
C ASP A 799 102.69 -66.76 -5.00
N ALA A 800 103.21 -67.37 -3.94
CA ALA A 800 103.96 -66.65 -2.91
C ALA A 800 105.45 -67.02 -2.99
N ILE A 801 106.32 -66.04 -3.23
CA ILE A 801 107.77 -66.22 -3.32
C ILE A 801 108.43 -65.57 -2.11
N VAL A 802 109.12 -66.36 -1.29
CA VAL A 802 109.70 -65.90 -0.02
C VAL A 802 111.11 -66.48 0.20
N THR A 803 111.90 -65.84 1.05
CA THR A 803 113.18 -66.39 1.52
C THR A 803 112.93 -67.35 2.69
N ASN A 804 113.80 -68.36 2.83
CA ASN A 804 113.64 -69.37 3.88
C ASN A 804 113.43 -68.74 5.28
N ASN A 805 112.43 -69.25 5.99
CA ASN A 805 111.89 -68.78 7.28
C ASN A 805 111.12 -67.44 7.28
N LYS A 806 110.73 -66.89 6.12
CA LYS A 806 109.80 -65.73 6.06
C LYS A 806 108.33 -66.18 5.88
N PRO A 807 107.34 -65.39 6.35
CA PRO A 807 105.93 -65.72 6.17
C PRO A 807 105.47 -65.53 4.72
N ALA A 808 104.52 -66.34 4.28
CA ALA A 808 103.86 -66.25 2.97
C ALA A 808 102.34 -66.12 3.14
N VAL A 809 101.66 -65.43 2.21
CA VAL A 809 100.22 -65.13 2.31
C VAL A 809 99.52 -65.44 0.99
N PHE A 810 98.32 -66.02 1.08
CA PHE A 810 97.39 -66.25 -0.01
C PHE A 810 96.02 -65.64 0.33
N GLU A 811 95.39 -64.93 -0.61
CA GLU A 811 94.10 -64.25 -0.40
C GLU A 811 93.11 -64.58 -1.53
N VAL A 812 91.83 -64.77 -1.19
CA VAL A 812 90.72 -65.02 -2.12
C VAL A 812 89.59 -64.01 -1.87
N GLY A 813 88.98 -63.52 -2.96
CA GLY A 813 87.76 -62.72 -2.90
C GLY A 813 86.53 -63.56 -3.29
N SER A 814 85.41 -63.41 -2.58
CA SER A 814 84.15 -64.10 -2.90
C SER A 814 82.90 -63.21 -2.74
N THR A 815 81.78 -63.63 -3.34
CA THR A 815 80.42 -63.07 -3.17
C THR A 815 79.41 -64.18 -2.88
N GLY A 816 78.30 -63.86 -2.22
CA GLY A 816 77.23 -64.82 -1.86
C GLY A 816 77.02 -64.88 -0.34
N VAL A 817 75.75 -64.92 0.08
CA VAL A 817 75.36 -64.93 1.51
C VAL A 817 75.58 -66.33 2.08
N GLY A 818 76.25 -66.45 3.24
CA GLY A 818 76.48 -67.77 3.87
C GLY A 818 77.69 -68.56 3.33
N THR A 819 78.71 -67.88 2.80
CA THR A 819 79.92 -68.52 2.27
C THR A 819 80.92 -68.90 3.38
N ASN A 820 81.25 -70.18 3.51
CA ASN A 820 82.36 -70.67 4.33
C ASN A 820 83.61 -70.88 3.47
N PHE A 821 84.79 -70.53 4.00
CA PHE A 821 86.08 -70.74 3.32
C PHE A 821 86.78 -71.95 3.92
N ARG A 822 87.44 -72.76 3.09
CA ARG A 822 88.27 -73.88 3.54
C ARG A 822 89.53 -74.02 2.69
N TRP A 823 90.68 -73.81 3.28
CA TRP A 823 91.95 -73.97 2.57
C TRP A 823 92.39 -75.44 2.50
N GLN A 824 92.99 -75.80 1.38
CA GLN A 824 93.60 -77.10 1.12
C GLN A 824 95.06 -76.94 0.69
N ALA A 825 95.90 -77.94 0.99
CA ALA A 825 97.30 -78.00 0.58
C ALA A 825 97.63 -79.32 -0.14
N SER A 826 98.63 -79.29 -1.02
CA SER A 826 99.12 -80.46 -1.76
C SER A 826 100.61 -80.35 -2.05
N PHE A 827 101.38 -81.42 -1.80
CA PHE A 827 102.79 -81.49 -2.20
C PHE A 827 102.99 -81.90 -3.66
N THR A 828 101.97 -82.45 -4.31
CA THR A 828 102.05 -82.95 -5.69
C THR A 828 101.30 -82.08 -6.69
N GLY A 829 100.41 -81.20 -6.21
CA GLY A 829 99.54 -80.36 -7.04
C GLY A 829 98.32 -81.10 -7.62
N VAL A 830 98.17 -82.40 -7.32
CA VAL A 830 97.08 -83.24 -7.87
C VAL A 830 96.08 -83.64 -6.79
N SER A 831 96.55 -84.05 -5.60
CA SER A 831 95.70 -84.47 -4.48
C SER A 831 95.78 -83.47 -3.34
N PHE A 832 94.66 -82.85 -3.00
CA PHE A 832 94.56 -81.79 -2.00
C PHE A 832 93.89 -82.30 -0.71
N ALA A 833 94.44 -81.93 0.43
CA ALA A 833 93.86 -82.19 1.74
C ALA A 833 93.51 -80.88 2.44
N TYR A 834 92.39 -80.84 3.15
CA TYR A 834 92.02 -79.69 3.97
C TYR A 834 93.05 -79.44 5.08
N ILE A 835 93.38 -78.17 5.28
CA ILE A 835 94.29 -77.73 6.33
C ILE A 835 93.53 -76.99 7.43
N ASN A 836 93.99 -77.16 8.66
CA ASN A 836 93.49 -76.46 9.84
C ASN A 836 94.59 -75.55 10.38
N ASP A 837 94.19 -74.50 11.08
CA ASP A 837 95.13 -73.58 11.74
C ASP A 837 96.01 -74.33 12.75
N ASN A 838 97.32 -74.07 12.69
CA ASN A 838 98.34 -74.65 13.55
C ASN A 838 99.59 -73.75 13.59
N SER A 839 100.75 -74.24 14.02
CA SER A 839 101.99 -73.45 14.07
C SER A 839 102.50 -73.02 12.68
N ILE A 840 102.04 -73.66 11.61
CA ILE A 840 102.40 -73.39 10.22
C ILE A 840 101.33 -72.54 9.55
N TYR A 841 100.05 -72.94 9.64
CA TYR A 841 98.92 -72.30 8.95
C TYR A 841 98.07 -71.43 9.87
N ASN A 842 97.66 -70.27 9.39
CA ASN A 842 96.72 -69.38 10.09
C ASN A 842 95.71 -68.78 9.10
N GLY A 843 94.42 -68.80 9.45
CA GLY A 843 93.34 -68.29 8.61
C GLY A 843 92.74 -69.32 7.64
N SER A 844 92.86 -70.62 7.91
CA SER A 844 92.42 -71.70 7.03
C SER A 844 90.90 -71.78 6.77
N HIS A 845 90.10 -71.05 7.55
CA HIS A 845 88.65 -70.90 7.38
C HIS A 845 88.21 -69.49 6.98
N THR A 846 89.16 -68.69 6.49
CA THR A 846 88.95 -67.29 6.15
C THR A 846 89.37 -67.03 4.71
N PRO A 847 89.02 -65.88 4.11
CA PRO A 847 89.50 -65.51 2.78
C PRO A 847 91.02 -65.31 2.69
N LYS A 848 91.78 -65.41 3.79
CA LYS A 848 93.23 -65.18 3.83
C LYS A 848 93.95 -66.30 4.58
N LEU A 849 94.81 -67.04 3.89
CA LEU A 849 95.71 -68.03 4.49
C LEU A 849 97.11 -67.44 4.65
N THR A 850 97.67 -67.55 5.85
CA THR A 850 99.07 -67.18 6.14
C THR A 850 99.87 -68.41 6.53
N ILE A 851 101.02 -68.59 5.90
CA ILE A 851 102.05 -69.56 6.30
C ILE A 851 103.06 -68.81 7.15
N SER A 852 103.10 -69.12 8.45
CA SER A 852 103.86 -68.34 9.43
C SER A 852 105.37 -68.36 9.20
N HIS A 853 105.92 -69.51 8.78
CA HIS A 853 107.35 -69.69 8.48
C HIS A 853 107.53 -70.63 7.29
N ALA A 854 107.80 -70.08 6.10
CA ALA A 854 108.03 -70.88 4.90
C ALA A 854 109.43 -71.49 4.91
N THR A 855 109.51 -72.78 5.17
CA THR A 855 110.77 -73.54 5.15
C THR A 855 110.94 -74.26 3.81
N TYR A 856 112.16 -74.73 3.49
CA TYR A 856 112.36 -75.56 2.29
C TYR A 856 111.51 -76.83 2.25
N ALA A 857 111.10 -77.36 3.40
CA ALA A 857 110.23 -78.53 3.47
C ALA A 857 108.82 -78.25 2.89
N LEU A 858 108.42 -76.97 2.86
CA LEU A 858 107.16 -76.51 2.28
C LEU A 858 107.35 -75.92 0.87
N ASN A 859 108.60 -75.83 0.39
CA ASN A 859 108.86 -75.33 -0.96
C ASN A 859 108.14 -76.20 -2.00
N SER A 860 107.58 -75.54 -3.02
CA SER A 860 106.78 -76.17 -4.07
C SER A 860 105.45 -76.78 -3.60
N THR A 861 105.00 -76.50 -2.37
CA THR A 861 103.66 -76.89 -1.91
C THR A 861 102.60 -76.02 -2.57
N TYR A 862 101.54 -76.65 -3.04
CA TYR A 862 100.39 -76.02 -3.68
C TYR A 862 99.24 -75.80 -2.70
N TYR A 863 98.54 -74.68 -2.85
CA TYR A 863 97.40 -74.28 -2.03
C TYR A 863 96.22 -73.89 -2.90
N ARG A 864 95.00 -74.12 -2.39
CA ARG A 864 93.75 -73.60 -2.97
C ARG A 864 92.70 -73.43 -1.87
N CYS A 865 91.75 -72.52 -2.05
CA CYS A 865 90.61 -72.33 -1.15
C CYS A 865 89.34 -72.92 -1.77
N VAL A 866 88.50 -73.59 -0.97
CA VAL A 866 87.18 -74.09 -1.36
C VAL A 866 86.12 -73.25 -0.66
N LEU A 867 85.16 -72.74 -1.43
CA LEU A 867 83.96 -72.09 -0.91
C LEU A 867 82.86 -73.14 -0.71
N GLU A 868 82.40 -73.30 0.53
CA GLU A 868 81.31 -74.19 0.95
C GLU A 868 80.06 -73.35 1.29
N GLU A 869 78.85 -73.81 0.92
CA GLU A 869 77.58 -73.12 1.17
C GLU A 869 76.95 -73.50 2.52
N THR A 870 76.19 -72.58 3.15
CA THR A 870 75.49 -72.83 4.44
C THR A 870 73.96 -72.66 4.42
N GLY A 871 73.35 -72.26 3.31
CA GLY A 871 71.91 -71.97 3.14
C GLY A 871 71.02 -73.17 2.76
N GLY A 872 71.57 -74.37 2.57
CA GLY A 872 70.79 -75.59 2.33
C GLY A 872 70.29 -75.73 0.88
N CYS A 873 70.83 -74.95 -0.06
CA CYS A 873 70.45 -75.00 -1.48
C CYS A 873 71.20 -76.07 -2.31
N ASN A 874 72.08 -76.87 -1.68
CA ASN A 874 72.86 -77.93 -2.34
C ASN A 874 73.64 -77.46 -3.58
N TYR A 875 74.14 -76.22 -3.57
CA TYR A 875 75.04 -75.75 -4.62
C TYR A 875 76.39 -76.49 -4.53
N SER A 876 77.05 -76.75 -5.67
CA SER A 876 78.36 -77.41 -5.69
C SER A 876 79.46 -76.49 -5.17
N ASP A 877 80.33 -77.02 -4.32
CA ASP A 877 81.52 -76.32 -3.83
C ASP A 877 82.39 -75.79 -4.98
N THR A 878 82.92 -74.58 -4.83
CA THR A 878 83.78 -73.94 -5.83
C THR A 878 85.17 -73.74 -5.27
N ALA A 879 86.18 -74.31 -5.92
CA ALA A 879 87.58 -74.15 -5.53
C ALA A 879 88.29 -73.05 -6.33
N THR A 880 89.21 -72.34 -5.69
CA THR A 880 90.12 -71.39 -6.37
C THR A 880 91.07 -72.12 -7.30
N ASP A 881 91.73 -71.35 -8.15
CA ASP A 881 92.92 -71.80 -8.85
C ASP A 881 93.99 -72.23 -7.83
N THR A 882 94.89 -73.11 -8.29
CA THR A 882 95.97 -73.64 -7.48
C THR A 882 97.18 -72.71 -7.54
N VAL A 883 97.73 -72.37 -6.37
CA VAL A 883 98.90 -71.48 -6.22
C VAL A 883 100.02 -72.16 -5.48
N GLN A 884 101.26 -71.77 -5.73
CA GLN A 884 102.46 -72.42 -5.21
C GLN A 884 103.23 -71.52 -4.22
N LEU A 885 103.79 -72.13 -3.18
CA LEU A 885 104.80 -71.52 -2.32
C LEU A 885 106.21 -71.80 -2.87
N ILE A 886 106.98 -70.76 -3.12
CA ILE A 886 108.37 -70.84 -3.57
C ILE A 886 109.31 -70.27 -2.50
N VAL A 887 110.29 -71.07 -2.05
CA VAL A 887 111.23 -70.74 -0.96
C VAL A 887 112.68 -70.72 -1.45
N ASN A 888 113.30 -69.54 -1.50
CA ASN A 888 114.66 -69.34 -2.03
C ASN A 888 115.77 -69.41 -0.95
N PRO A 889 117.01 -69.86 -1.30
CA PRO A 889 118.13 -69.93 -0.37
C PRO A 889 118.87 -68.62 -0.03
N PRO A 890 119.50 -68.52 1.17
CA PRO A 890 120.37 -67.40 1.54
C PRO A 890 121.74 -67.49 0.84
N THR A 891 122.30 -66.35 0.42
CA THR A 891 123.47 -66.23 -0.48
C THR A 891 124.82 -66.04 0.25
N SER A 892 125.79 -66.97 0.11
CA SER A 892 127.24 -66.72 -0.21
C SER A 892 128.13 -68.00 -0.16
N VAL A 893 129.02 -68.13 -1.16
CA VAL A 893 129.94 -69.24 -1.54
C VAL A 893 131.39 -68.71 -1.60
N ALA A 894 132.42 -69.56 -1.45
CA ALA A 894 133.76 -69.27 -1.97
C ALA A 894 134.43 -70.50 -2.64
N SER A 895 134.60 -70.44 -3.96
CA SER A 895 135.74 -70.99 -4.71
C SER A 895 136.38 -69.83 -5.50
N ILE A 896 137.70 -69.85 -5.60
CA ILE A 896 138.58 -68.70 -5.98
C ILE A 896 138.95 -68.75 -7.49
N ASN A 897 138.29 -69.58 -8.29
CA ASN A 897 138.37 -69.50 -9.75
C ASN A 897 136.98 -69.24 -10.31
N GLY A 898 136.86 -68.21 -11.16
CA GLY A 898 135.60 -67.62 -11.64
C GLY A 898 134.74 -68.48 -12.56
N ASP A 899 134.78 -69.81 -12.44
CA ASP A 899 133.90 -70.79 -13.10
C ASP A 899 133.88 -72.09 -12.26
N ALA A 900 133.53 -71.98 -10.97
CA ALA A 900 133.59 -73.11 -10.06
C ALA A 900 132.46 -74.13 -10.35
N GLN A 901 132.79 -75.18 -11.09
CA GLN A 901 131.94 -76.35 -11.32
C GLN A 901 131.42 -76.95 -9.99
N PHE A 902 132.13 -76.71 -8.89
CA PHE A 902 131.82 -77.19 -7.55
C PHE A 902 131.75 -76.05 -6.52
N ILE A 903 130.73 -76.09 -5.67
CA ILE A 903 130.44 -75.11 -4.62
C ILE A 903 130.56 -75.81 -3.26
N PHE A 904 131.35 -75.24 -2.36
CA PHE A 904 131.52 -75.74 -0.98
C PHE A 904 130.76 -74.84 0.00
N TYR A 905 129.85 -75.41 0.79
CA TYR A 905 129.10 -74.67 1.80
C TYR A 905 128.68 -75.53 3.00
N PRO A 906 128.54 -74.98 4.21
CA PRO A 906 128.93 -73.63 4.57
C PRO A 906 130.47 -73.49 4.60
N ASN A 907 130.99 -72.34 4.19
CA ASN A 907 132.40 -71.97 4.36
C ASN A 907 132.46 -70.51 4.87
N PRO A 908 132.81 -70.27 6.15
CA PRO A 908 133.34 -71.23 7.13
C PRO A 908 132.36 -72.35 7.53
N VAL A 909 132.87 -73.53 7.85
CA VAL A 909 132.07 -74.67 8.32
C VAL A 909 131.78 -74.50 9.81
N GLU A 910 130.49 -74.38 10.18
CA GLU A 910 130.03 -74.30 11.59
C GLU A 910 129.34 -75.60 12.07
N GLY A 911 128.88 -76.46 11.15
CA GLY A 911 128.01 -77.62 11.46
C GLY A 911 128.69 -78.99 11.57
N GLY A 912 130.01 -79.07 11.42
CA GLY A 912 130.75 -80.35 11.31
C GLY A 912 130.57 -81.06 9.96
N GLN A 913 129.69 -80.58 9.09
CA GLN A 913 129.56 -81.06 7.72
C GLN A 913 129.80 -79.92 6.74
N ILE A 914 130.51 -80.23 5.66
CA ILE A 914 130.60 -79.38 4.47
C ILE A 914 129.89 -80.08 3.32
N PHE A 915 128.99 -79.37 2.67
CA PHE A 915 128.31 -79.79 1.46
C PHE A 915 129.08 -79.32 0.23
N ILE A 916 129.15 -80.20 -0.76
CA ILE A 916 129.73 -79.94 -2.05
C ILE A 916 128.60 -80.09 -3.05
N GLN A 917 128.27 -79.01 -3.74
CA GLN A 917 127.30 -79.00 -4.81
C GLN A 917 128.01 -78.88 -6.15
N SER A 918 127.72 -79.77 -7.08
CA SER A 918 128.13 -79.65 -8.47
C SER A 918 127.09 -78.86 -9.27
N SER A 919 127.54 -78.08 -10.22
CA SER A 919 126.69 -77.40 -11.21
C SER A 919 126.31 -78.32 -12.38
N SER A 920 126.95 -79.49 -12.52
CA SER A 920 126.63 -80.54 -13.48
C SER A 920 126.05 -81.78 -12.79
N SER A 921 125.20 -82.53 -13.50
CA SER A 921 124.62 -83.79 -12.99
C SER A 921 125.59 -84.96 -13.06
N ASP A 922 126.75 -84.81 -12.42
CA ASP A 922 127.81 -85.80 -12.42
C ASP A 922 127.67 -86.77 -11.24
N ASN A 923 127.17 -87.98 -11.51
CA ASN A 923 127.18 -89.10 -10.55
C ASN A 923 128.54 -89.83 -10.49
N ASN A 924 129.62 -89.17 -10.88
CA ASN A 924 130.94 -89.80 -11.00
C ASN A 924 131.59 -89.96 -9.61
N GLU A 925 132.29 -91.09 -9.42
CA GLU A 925 133.13 -91.33 -8.24
C GLU A 925 134.32 -90.36 -8.24
N ILE A 926 134.44 -89.57 -7.18
CA ILE A 926 135.48 -88.57 -6.96
C ILE A 926 136.30 -88.91 -5.73
N ASN A 927 137.62 -88.72 -5.86
CA ASN A 927 138.58 -88.83 -4.78
C ASN A 927 138.72 -87.46 -4.10
N LEU A 928 138.28 -87.34 -2.86
CA LEU A 928 138.39 -86.14 -2.05
C LEU A 928 139.54 -86.27 -1.07
N THR A 929 140.39 -85.25 -1.02
CA THR A 929 141.49 -85.14 -0.07
C THR A 929 141.45 -83.80 0.63
N ILE A 930 141.51 -83.79 1.97
CA ILE A 930 141.71 -82.59 2.77
C ILE A 930 143.12 -82.60 3.31
N THR A 931 143.83 -81.48 3.15
CA THR A 931 145.21 -81.31 3.56
C THR A 931 145.29 -80.18 4.60
N ASN A 932 146.03 -80.38 5.69
CA ASN A 932 146.26 -79.34 6.68
C ASN A 932 147.33 -78.33 6.21
N SER A 933 147.56 -77.28 7.01
CA SER A 933 148.47 -76.17 6.68
C SER A 933 149.95 -76.57 6.55
N VAL A 934 150.37 -77.73 7.07
CA VAL A 934 151.73 -78.28 6.91
C VAL A 934 151.84 -79.28 5.75
N GLY A 935 150.78 -79.48 4.97
CA GLY A 935 150.78 -80.34 3.79
C GLY A 935 150.50 -81.83 4.06
N GLN A 936 150.15 -82.21 5.29
CA GLN A 936 149.69 -83.57 5.59
C GLN A 936 148.22 -83.78 5.18
N LYS A 937 147.94 -84.90 4.51
CA LYS A 937 146.57 -85.33 4.19
C LYS A 937 145.87 -85.80 5.48
N VAL A 938 144.80 -85.12 5.88
CA VAL A 938 144.03 -85.38 7.11
C VAL A 938 142.70 -86.08 6.87
N VAL A 939 142.12 -85.91 5.68
CA VAL A 939 140.96 -86.70 5.22
C VAL A 939 141.26 -87.16 3.80
N GLN A 940 141.00 -88.43 3.51
CA GLN A 940 141.04 -88.96 2.16
C GLN A 940 139.93 -89.99 2.00
N LEU A 941 138.99 -89.74 1.08
CA LEU A 941 137.83 -90.61 0.84
C LEU A 941 137.41 -90.59 -0.62
N ILE A 942 136.67 -91.62 -1.03
CA ILE A 942 136.00 -91.70 -2.33
C ILE A 942 134.51 -91.49 -2.10
N THR A 943 133.88 -90.56 -2.85
CA THR A 943 132.43 -90.28 -2.77
C THR A 943 131.82 -90.07 -4.16
N GLN A 944 130.50 -89.97 -4.24
CA GLN A 944 129.71 -89.71 -5.46
C GLN A 944 128.60 -88.71 -5.14
N PHE A 945 128.21 -87.85 -6.10
CA PHE A 945 127.10 -86.92 -5.90
C PHE A 945 125.74 -87.64 -6.01
N GLN A 946 124.77 -87.21 -5.21
CA GLN A 946 123.36 -87.53 -5.40
C GLN A 946 122.58 -86.24 -5.57
N ASN A 947 121.86 -86.10 -6.69
CA ASN A 947 121.18 -84.87 -7.10
C ASN A 947 122.12 -83.65 -7.03
N ASN A 948 123.31 -83.83 -7.61
CA ASN A 948 124.37 -82.82 -7.70
C ASN A 948 124.94 -82.39 -6.34
N MET A 949 124.70 -83.15 -5.27
CA MET A 949 125.19 -82.79 -3.94
C MET A 949 125.84 -83.99 -3.25
N THR A 950 126.91 -83.75 -2.52
CA THR A 950 127.49 -84.69 -1.55
C THR A 950 127.84 -83.91 -0.29
N SER A 951 128.00 -84.61 0.83
CA SER A 951 128.54 -84.01 2.05
C SER A 951 129.80 -84.73 2.49
N VAL A 952 130.64 -84.02 3.23
CA VAL A 952 131.79 -84.55 3.93
C VAL A 952 131.69 -84.12 5.38
N ASP A 953 131.83 -85.11 6.27
CA ASP A 953 131.97 -84.87 7.70
C ASP A 953 133.40 -84.42 7.99
N VAL A 954 133.53 -83.23 8.58
CA VAL A 954 134.76 -82.60 9.01
C VAL A 954 134.75 -82.32 10.52
N SER A 955 133.79 -82.88 11.26
CA SER A 955 133.61 -82.62 12.69
C SER A 955 134.80 -83.04 13.57
N SER A 956 135.64 -83.96 13.09
CA SER A 956 136.85 -84.41 13.80
C SER A 956 138.09 -83.54 13.54
N LEU A 957 138.03 -82.60 12.59
CA LEU A 957 139.15 -81.73 12.27
C LEU A 957 139.20 -80.55 13.25
N ALA A 958 140.39 -80.24 13.77
CA ALA A 958 140.58 -79.08 14.63
C ALA A 958 140.29 -77.78 13.86
N PRO A 959 139.86 -76.69 14.53
CA PRO A 959 139.66 -75.41 13.88
C PRO A 959 140.91 -74.95 13.14
N GLY A 960 140.71 -74.42 11.94
CA GLY A 960 141.81 -74.02 11.08
C GLY A 960 141.43 -73.94 9.62
N VAL A 961 142.41 -73.53 8.82
CA VAL A 961 142.29 -73.43 7.38
C VAL A 961 142.86 -74.70 6.75
N TYR A 962 142.05 -75.37 5.95
CA TYR A 962 142.40 -76.59 5.24
C TYR A 962 142.25 -76.40 3.75
N VAL A 963 142.99 -77.19 2.97
CA VAL A 963 142.81 -77.25 1.52
C VAL A 963 142.08 -78.53 1.18
N ILE A 964 140.89 -78.38 0.62
CA ILE A 964 140.13 -79.48 0.04
C ILE A 964 140.47 -79.60 -1.44
N GLN A 965 140.75 -80.81 -1.88
CA GLN A 965 141.10 -81.14 -3.24
C GLN A 965 140.23 -82.30 -3.73
N LEU A 966 139.56 -82.09 -4.85
CA LEU A 966 138.82 -83.10 -5.59
C LEU A 966 139.67 -83.59 -6.75
N THR A 967 139.71 -84.90 -6.96
CA THR A 967 140.39 -85.54 -8.09
C THR A 967 139.50 -86.61 -8.71
N ASN A 968 139.62 -86.85 -10.02
CA ASN A 968 138.91 -87.94 -10.69
C ASN A 968 139.62 -89.30 -10.46
N LYS A 969 139.09 -90.40 -11.04
CA LYS A 969 139.68 -91.75 -10.93
C LYS A 969 141.12 -91.84 -11.48
N GLU A 970 141.46 -91.04 -12.47
CA GLU A 970 142.81 -90.97 -13.07
C GLU A 970 143.78 -90.08 -12.28
N GLN A 971 143.38 -89.57 -11.10
CA GLN A 971 144.14 -88.66 -10.23
C GLN A 971 144.33 -87.24 -10.79
N ASN A 972 143.58 -86.83 -11.82
CA ASN A 972 143.55 -85.44 -12.29
C ASN A 972 142.80 -84.56 -11.28
N ILE A 973 143.33 -83.37 -10.95
CA ILE A 973 142.69 -82.42 -10.03
C ILE A 973 141.49 -81.77 -10.72
N LEU A 974 140.30 -81.96 -10.13
CA LEU A 974 139.05 -81.35 -10.58
C LEU A 974 138.83 -79.98 -9.95
N GLU A 975 139.07 -79.87 -8.64
CA GLU A 975 138.94 -78.61 -7.92
C GLU A 975 139.86 -78.62 -6.71
N LYS A 976 140.40 -77.46 -6.37
CA LYS A 976 141.20 -77.28 -5.15
C LYS A 976 140.83 -75.96 -4.53
N SER A 977 140.23 -76.02 -3.35
CA SER A 977 139.68 -74.85 -2.66
C SER A 977 140.06 -74.84 -1.19
N THR A 978 139.99 -73.66 -0.59
CA THR A 978 140.30 -73.46 0.82
C THR A 978 139.01 -73.49 1.64
N ILE A 979 138.97 -74.33 2.66
CA ILE A 979 137.85 -74.40 3.61
C ILE A 979 138.35 -73.96 4.99
N THR A 980 137.54 -73.15 5.66
CA THR A 980 137.81 -72.71 7.03
C THR A 980 136.86 -73.47 7.95
N ILE A 981 137.41 -74.16 8.95
CA ILE A 981 136.62 -74.80 10.00
C ILE A 981 136.70 -73.89 11.22
N ASN A 982 135.55 -73.36 11.63
CA ASN A 982 135.43 -72.58 12.86
C ASN A 982 135.05 -73.51 14.02
N ASN A 983 135.47 -73.16 15.24
CA ASN A 983 134.94 -73.82 16.44
C ASN A 983 133.41 -73.67 16.43
N ARG A 984 132.70 -74.76 16.73
CA ARG A 984 131.27 -74.72 17.05
C ARG A 984 130.97 -73.69 18.14
#